data_AF-A0A4Z0AJQ0-F1
#
_entry.id   AF-A0A4Z0AJQ0-F1
#
_cell.length_a   1.000
_cell.length_b   1.000
_cell.length_c   1.000
_cell.angle_alpha   90.00
_cell.angle_beta   90.00
_cell.angle_gamma   90.00
#
_symmetry.space_group_name_H-M   'P 1'
#
loop_
_entity.id
_entity.type
_entity.pdbx_description
1 polymer ?
#
loop_
_entity_poly.entity_id
_entity_poly.type
_entity_poly.pdbx_seq_one_letter_code
_entity_poly.pdbx_strand_id
1 'polypeptide(L)'
;MRNPFDSVPPLPRIYALDPHEAEQSWDSAPQLLAALNAARLGAWCWEIDTGKLSWSRGTQALFGFDPRQPLPKDLDYLDLLAPADRARVVRAFHAVLAGEPFEQAMRHRIQWPDGTHHWLEINGSLAPDKSGRRRMIGVIREITHQRERENALGHSEKRFATLFHLCPNMVLLTRQADGLISEANQYFEIHFGWPVADAIGRTTLDLGLWRHPEQRAQLVKATQRKGEPITMEVQFCASNGQIHDGTLSAQKVELEGEAYLISTFLDTTERKNADQALKDSQERLDLALDSAQLGTWDWHIPTGMLYGSARAAQLHGLPAEPFHESFDAFFEGMPNEERDNMRNAYRTLREGPAGNYQLTYRVQMEDGSSRYLESRARLYRDEQGAPLRMAGTLLDITDQVEREQRLTASEEKFASLFQASPDPICVTCLDSGAFIEINPAFTQTFGWTAAEVIDKSAEQIGLWDESSKRLQRIERVIREQALSNVAIVVHHKDGQALTCVISSRLIKVGEQPCIVTTLRDITQQQRSEAALKASEEKFAKAFHSSPDAISITERDTGRYVEVNDGFCRLTGYRAEEAIGLTLYQIGIWADENQRAALLAELQIKGRIHHLEMLWHNKRGEVLAVEVSVEPITLNETPCLLLTARDVSLLKNAQAQIRHLAYHDPLTNLPNRALLMDRLSQQIALLKRHNLRGALLFLDLDHFKHINDSLGHPVGDTVLKIVTARLEASVRMEDTVARLGGDEFVVLLSGLDGSRIEVSAQVQELADTLRELLSEPMFLDGHRLQVTPSIGVALIPDHGSTPADLLKRADIALYRAKDSGRNTTQMFHNSMQKTASERLRMETDLRLALSRGEFSVHYQPQVDARGNKIVGAEALVRWQHPQLGAQSPTEFIKVLEDSGLILEVGTWILDEACAAFEQLIADGLVDPLNFSLCVNISPRQFRQNDFVERVERSLKQHSLPYSLLKLEITEGIVIQNLDDTISKMRRLKKLGISFAMDDFGTGYSSLTYLKRLPVDALKIDQSFVRDATHDPNDAEIIRAIVAMARSLNLEVIAEGVETPEQLAFLQKLGCHLFQGYLHSRPLPIEGFRTLLED
;
A
#
# COMPACT_ATOMS: atom_id res chain seq x y z
N MET A 1 69.43 56.12 -60.33
CA MET A 1 69.14 55.76 -58.93
C MET A 1 67.87 56.46 -58.47
N ARG A 2 66.74 55.75 -58.55
CA ARG A 2 65.58 55.70 -57.64
C ARG A 2 64.82 54.44 -58.06
N ASN A 3 64.61 53.49 -57.15
CA ASN A 3 64.10 52.16 -57.44
C ASN A 3 62.59 52.25 -57.79
N PRO A 4 62.08 51.73 -58.94
CA PRO A 4 60.72 52.00 -59.39
C PRO A 4 59.60 51.15 -58.77
N PHE A 5 59.87 50.32 -57.75
CA PHE A 5 58.93 49.28 -57.31
C PHE A 5 58.68 49.19 -55.78
N ASP A 6 58.77 50.31 -55.05
CA ASP A 6 58.40 50.36 -53.61
C ASP A 6 57.30 51.39 -53.28
N SER A 7 56.47 51.77 -54.25
CA SER A 7 55.17 52.38 -53.92
C SER A 7 54.14 51.25 -53.82
N VAL A 8 53.93 50.71 -52.62
CA VAL A 8 52.73 49.91 -52.35
C VAL A 8 51.52 50.76 -52.80
N PRO A 9 50.69 50.30 -53.74
CA PRO A 9 49.55 51.07 -54.19
C PRO A 9 48.65 51.41 -53.00
N PRO A 10 48.14 52.65 -52.88
CA PRO A 10 47.38 53.04 -51.72
C PRO A 10 46.10 52.21 -51.56
N LEU A 11 45.79 51.83 -50.32
CA LEU A 11 44.51 51.21 -49.96
C LEU A 11 43.33 52.12 -50.36
N PRO A 12 42.14 51.55 -50.61
CA PRO A 12 41.01 52.28 -51.16
C PRO A 12 40.60 53.46 -50.29
N ARG A 13 40.63 54.66 -50.87
CA ARG A 13 40.23 55.92 -50.23
C ARG A 13 39.04 56.53 -50.96
N ILE A 14 38.03 56.93 -50.19
CA ILE A 14 36.80 57.53 -50.68
C ILE A 14 36.93 59.04 -50.56
N TYR A 15 36.81 59.76 -51.67
CA TYR A 15 36.88 61.21 -51.69
C TYR A 15 35.49 61.83 -51.54
N ALA A 16 35.39 62.97 -50.85
CA ALA A 16 34.17 63.75 -50.67
C ALA A 16 33.78 64.52 -51.95
N LEU A 17 33.52 63.77 -53.02
CA LEU A 17 33.03 64.29 -54.29
C LEU A 17 31.50 64.50 -54.23
N ASP A 18 30.98 65.38 -55.08
CA ASP A 18 29.54 65.49 -55.31
C ASP A 18 29.00 64.12 -55.78
N PRO A 19 27.88 63.60 -55.24
CA PRO A 19 27.30 62.32 -55.68
C PRO A 19 26.99 62.25 -57.17
N HIS A 20 26.88 63.38 -57.88
CA HIS A 20 26.80 63.42 -59.34
C HIS A 20 28.16 63.26 -60.02
N GLU A 21 29.23 63.83 -59.45
CA GLU A 21 30.61 63.64 -59.93
C GLU A 21 31.13 62.22 -59.65
N ALA A 22 30.74 61.63 -58.52
CA ALA A 22 31.12 60.26 -58.15
C ALA A 22 30.55 59.19 -59.09
N GLU A 23 29.44 59.48 -59.76
CA GLU A 23 28.79 58.59 -60.74
C GLU A 23 29.28 58.80 -62.19
N GLN A 24 30.11 59.82 -62.47
CA GLN A 24 30.65 60.06 -63.82
C GLN A 24 31.45 58.87 -64.36
N SER A 25 32.07 58.07 -63.49
CA SER A 25 32.75 56.81 -63.85
C SER A 25 31.80 55.76 -64.42
N TRP A 26 30.48 55.97 -64.34
CA TRP A 26 29.41 55.08 -64.76
C TRP A 26 28.47 55.68 -65.83
N ASP A 27 28.74 56.90 -66.31
CA ASP A 27 27.94 57.60 -67.34
C ASP A 27 27.75 56.81 -68.65
N SER A 28 28.61 55.82 -68.89
CA SER A 28 28.51 54.92 -70.04
C SER A 28 27.47 53.79 -69.90
N ALA A 29 26.82 53.64 -68.74
CA ALA A 29 25.85 52.57 -68.49
C ALA A 29 24.73 52.94 -67.46
N PRO A 30 23.93 54.00 -67.68
CA PRO A 30 22.92 54.48 -66.72
C PRO A 30 21.80 53.46 -66.44
N GLN A 31 21.47 52.59 -67.40
CA GLN A 31 20.49 51.51 -67.20
C GLN A 31 20.97 50.43 -66.21
N LEU A 32 22.29 50.18 -66.14
CA LEU A 32 22.87 49.21 -65.21
C LEU A 32 22.81 49.72 -63.76
N LEU A 33 23.12 51.00 -63.54
CA LEU A 33 22.96 51.65 -62.24
C LEU A 33 21.51 51.65 -61.76
N ALA A 34 20.55 51.92 -62.66
CA ALA A 34 19.13 51.83 -62.33
C ALA A 34 18.70 50.41 -61.94
N ALA A 35 19.20 49.39 -62.64
CA ALA A 35 18.93 47.98 -62.33
C ALA A 35 19.54 47.54 -60.98
N LEU A 36 20.77 47.96 -60.67
CA LEU A 36 21.43 47.68 -59.39
C LEU A 36 20.69 48.35 -58.22
N ASN A 37 20.32 49.63 -58.37
CA ASN A 37 19.53 50.34 -57.36
C ASN A 37 18.15 49.70 -57.14
N ALA A 38 17.47 49.25 -58.20
CA ALA A 38 16.21 48.51 -58.08
C ALA A 38 16.37 47.17 -57.34
N ALA A 39 17.55 46.53 -57.48
CA ALA A 39 17.93 45.32 -56.75
C ALA A 39 18.50 45.59 -55.34
N ARG A 40 18.49 46.84 -54.87
CA ARG A 40 19.12 47.29 -53.60
C ARG A 40 20.62 46.96 -53.50
N LEU A 41 21.32 47.04 -54.64
CA LEU A 41 22.76 46.87 -54.74
C LEU A 41 23.43 48.21 -54.98
N GLY A 42 24.56 48.44 -54.30
CA GLY A 42 25.47 49.52 -54.62
C GLY A 42 26.54 49.06 -55.62
N ALA A 43 26.99 49.94 -56.50
CA ALA A 43 28.15 49.73 -57.36
C ALA A 43 29.39 50.46 -56.82
N TRP A 44 30.57 49.86 -56.97
CA TRP A 44 31.85 50.48 -56.59
C TRP A 44 32.93 50.16 -57.61
N CYS A 45 33.89 51.06 -57.74
CA CYS A 45 35.04 50.95 -58.64
C CYS A 45 36.27 51.48 -57.92
N TRP A 46 37.27 50.61 -57.76
CA TRP A 46 38.55 50.91 -57.16
C TRP A 46 39.63 50.97 -58.23
N GLU A 47 40.23 52.15 -58.41
CA GLU A 47 41.42 52.32 -59.23
C GLU A 47 42.66 51.92 -58.42
N ILE A 48 43.28 50.79 -58.80
CA ILE A 48 44.35 50.18 -57.99
C ILE A 48 45.59 51.07 -57.95
N ASP A 49 45.96 51.67 -59.07
CA ASP A 49 47.19 52.45 -59.18
C ASP A 49 47.13 53.81 -58.44
N THR A 50 45.92 54.37 -58.25
CA THR A 50 45.70 55.68 -57.60
C THR A 50 45.12 55.56 -56.19
N GLY A 51 44.61 54.38 -55.82
CA GLY A 51 43.88 54.13 -54.57
C GLY A 51 42.49 54.78 -54.53
N LYS A 52 42.05 55.41 -55.62
CA LYS A 52 40.76 56.11 -55.67
C LYS A 52 39.62 55.10 -55.69
N LEU A 53 38.77 55.12 -54.67
CA LEU A 53 37.52 54.38 -54.63
C LEU A 53 36.38 55.33 -55.02
N SER A 54 35.68 55.00 -56.11
CA SER A 54 34.43 55.65 -56.51
C SER A 54 33.26 54.70 -56.27
N TRP A 55 32.14 55.22 -55.79
CA TRP A 55 30.96 54.42 -55.52
C TRP A 55 29.68 55.13 -55.96
N SER A 56 28.64 54.35 -56.23
CA SER A 56 27.32 54.86 -56.60
C SER A 56 26.56 55.45 -55.40
N ARG A 57 25.51 56.21 -55.67
CA ARG A 57 24.56 56.68 -54.64
C ARG A 57 23.94 55.52 -53.85
N GLY A 58 23.67 54.39 -54.52
CA GLY A 58 23.19 53.16 -53.86
C GLY A 58 24.20 52.63 -52.83
N THR A 59 25.50 52.70 -53.13
CA THR A 59 26.55 52.33 -52.17
C THR A 59 26.59 53.28 -51.00
N GLN A 60 26.54 54.59 -51.23
CA GLN A 60 26.57 55.58 -50.15
C GLN A 60 25.45 55.37 -49.13
N ALA A 61 24.24 55.02 -49.59
CA ALA A 61 23.12 54.68 -48.72
C ALA A 61 23.38 53.41 -47.88
N LEU A 62 24.05 52.39 -48.43
CA LEU A 62 24.39 51.14 -47.72
C LEU A 62 25.43 51.34 -46.60
N PHE A 63 26.17 52.45 -46.61
CA PHE A 63 27.07 52.87 -45.54
C PHE A 63 26.42 53.84 -44.54
N GLY A 64 25.11 54.08 -44.63
CA GLY A 64 24.36 54.93 -43.70
C GLY A 64 24.47 56.44 -43.96
N PHE A 65 24.94 56.85 -45.14
CA PHE A 65 25.04 58.26 -45.52
C PHE A 65 23.91 58.68 -46.47
N ASP A 66 23.50 59.96 -46.44
CA ASP A 66 22.47 60.50 -47.34
C ASP A 66 22.98 60.49 -48.81
N PRO A 67 22.36 59.72 -49.72
CA PRO A 67 22.82 59.60 -51.11
C PRO A 67 22.62 60.87 -51.96
N ARG A 68 21.96 61.90 -51.43
CA ARG A 68 21.71 63.19 -52.11
C ARG A 68 22.70 64.28 -51.69
N GLN A 69 23.54 64.03 -50.71
CA GLN A 69 24.51 64.99 -50.19
C GLN A 69 25.94 64.50 -50.40
N PRO A 70 26.92 65.39 -50.63
CA PRO A 70 28.32 65.01 -50.63
C PRO A 70 28.74 64.49 -49.24
N LEU A 71 29.73 63.59 -49.23
CA LEU A 71 30.29 63.08 -47.98
C LEU A 71 30.90 64.24 -47.16
N PRO A 72 30.78 64.22 -45.83
CA PRO A 72 31.22 65.33 -44.98
C PRO A 72 32.75 65.53 -44.97
N LYS A 73 33.54 64.50 -45.32
CA LYS A 73 34.99 64.52 -45.45
C LYS A 73 35.45 63.31 -46.27
N ASP A 74 36.71 63.32 -46.72
CA ASP A 74 37.34 62.12 -47.26
C ASP A 74 37.37 61.01 -46.19
N LEU A 75 37.03 59.78 -46.60
CA LEU A 75 36.95 58.62 -45.73
C LEU A 75 37.97 57.57 -46.15
N ASP A 76 38.69 57.01 -45.16
CA ASP A 76 39.41 55.76 -45.35
C ASP A 76 38.40 54.61 -45.21
N TYR A 77 38.41 53.67 -46.15
CA TYR A 77 37.54 52.51 -46.10
C TYR A 77 37.72 51.70 -44.81
N LEU A 78 38.95 51.63 -44.29
CA LEU A 78 39.27 50.89 -43.06
C LEU A 78 38.66 51.52 -41.81
N ASP A 79 38.44 52.83 -41.80
CA ASP A 79 37.83 53.54 -40.67
C ASP A 79 36.35 53.19 -40.51
N LEU A 80 35.69 52.80 -41.61
CA LEU A 80 34.29 52.38 -41.64
C LEU A 80 34.10 50.94 -41.16
N LEU A 81 35.19 50.16 -41.02
CA LEU A 81 35.14 48.77 -40.58
C LEU A 81 35.12 48.64 -39.06
N ALA A 82 34.35 47.67 -38.58
CA ALA A 82 34.41 47.22 -37.19
C ALA A 82 35.86 46.77 -36.84
N PRO A 83 36.39 47.09 -35.65
CA PRO A 83 37.79 46.80 -35.28
C PRO A 83 38.22 45.35 -35.50
N ALA A 84 37.32 44.40 -35.23
CA ALA A 84 37.58 42.97 -35.39
C ALA A 84 37.73 42.51 -36.85
N ASP A 85 37.17 43.25 -37.81
CA ASP A 85 37.16 42.89 -39.23
C ASP A 85 38.32 43.50 -40.03
N ARG A 86 38.96 44.57 -39.51
CA ARG A 86 40.02 45.33 -40.18
C ARG A 86 41.18 44.45 -40.66
N ALA A 87 41.74 43.61 -39.79
CA ALA A 87 42.90 42.78 -40.12
C ALA A 87 42.61 41.79 -41.26
N ARG A 88 41.38 41.26 -41.33
CA ARG A 88 40.96 40.32 -42.37
C ARG A 88 40.75 41.03 -43.70
N VAL A 89 40.11 42.19 -43.69
CA VAL A 89 39.85 42.99 -44.91
C VAL A 89 41.14 43.55 -45.50
N VAL A 90 42.08 44.00 -44.66
CA VAL A 90 43.43 44.42 -45.11
C VAL A 90 44.16 43.29 -45.83
N ARG A 91 44.11 42.06 -45.29
CA ARG A 91 44.70 40.89 -45.98
C ARG A 91 44.06 40.62 -47.34
N ALA A 92 42.75 40.76 -47.45
CA ALA A 92 42.04 40.61 -48.72
C ALA A 92 42.47 41.66 -49.75
N PHE A 93 42.60 42.93 -49.36
CA PHE A 93 43.09 43.98 -50.26
C PHE A 93 44.55 43.74 -50.68
N HIS A 94 45.43 43.29 -49.78
CA HIS A 94 46.81 42.95 -50.13
C HIS A 94 46.90 41.77 -51.11
N ALA A 95 46.04 40.76 -50.98
CA ALA A 95 45.97 39.65 -51.93
C ALA A 95 45.60 40.14 -53.35
N VAL A 96 44.64 41.07 -53.46
CA VAL A 96 44.28 41.70 -54.73
C VAL A 96 45.45 42.51 -55.31
N LEU A 97 46.19 43.26 -54.48
CA LEU A 97 47.38 44.00 -54.92
C LEU A 97 48.52 43.08 -55.39
N ALA A 98 48.64 41.89 -54.80
CA ALA A 98 49.60 40.85 -55.17
C ALA A 98 49.21 40.09 -56.45
N GLY A 99 48.00 40.31 -56.99
CA GLY A 99 47.50 39.66 -58.20
C GLY A 99 46.90 38.28 -57.98
N GLU A 100 46.54 37.94 -56.73
CA GLU A 100 45.83 36.69 -56.45
C GLU A 100 44.38 36.73 -56.96
N PRO A 101 43.84 35.60 -57.47
CA PRO A 101 42.47 35.54 -57.94
C PRO A 101 41.49 35.74 -56.78
N PHE A 102 40.62 36.75 -56.91
CA PHE A 102 39.58 37.07 -55.93
C PHE A 102 38.24 36.49 -56.38
N GLU A 103 38.00 35.20 -56.13
CA GLU A 103 36.80 34.48 -56.62
C GLU A 103 35.63 34.43 -55.64
N GLN A 104 35.81 34.88 -54.38
CA GLN A 104 34.77 34.80 -53.34
C GLN A 104 34.29 36.16 -52.82
N ALA A 105 33.01 36.23 -52.51
CA ALA A 105 32.38 37.40 -51.89
C ALA A 105 32.99 37.73 -50.52
N MET A 106 33.48 38.96 -50.34
CA MET A 106 33.97 39.41 -49.04
C MET A 106 32.80 39.83 -48.15
N ARG A 107 32.72 39.27 -46.94
CA ARG A 107 31.69 39.64 -45.95
C ARG A 107 32.32 40.23 -44.70
N HIS A 108 31.94 41.45 -44.32
CA HIS A 108 32.46 42.09 -43.10
C HIS A 108 31.45 43.09 -42.53
N ARG A 109 31.68 43.48 -41.27
CA ARG A 109 30.87 44.50 -40.61
C ARG A 109 31.43 45.90 -40.83
N ILE A 110 30.52 46.82 -41.08
CA ILE A 110 30.79 48.26 -41.04
C ILE A 110 30.04 48.89 -39.89
N GLN A 111 30.50 50.07 -39.49
CA GLN A 111 29.82 50.91 -38.52
C GLN A 111 29.18 52.09 -39.26
N TRP A 112 27.87 52.22 -39.14
CA TRP A 112 27.15 53.40 -39.63
C TRP A 112 27.46 54.64 -38.78
N PRO A 113 27.21 55.86 -39.29
CA PRO A 113 27.46 57.10 -38.55
C PRO A 113 26.71 57.21 -37.22
N ASP A 114 25.58 56.52 -37.08
CA ASP A 114 24.78 56.43 -35.84
C ASP A 114 25.37 55.47 -34.79
N GLY A 115 26.46 54.78 -35.11
CA GLY A 115 27.15 53.82 -34.25
C GLY A 115 26.65 52.39 -34.37
N THR A 116 25.61 52.12 -35.16
CA THR A 116 25.09 50.76 -35.39
C THR A 116 26.00 49.96 -36.33
N HIS A 117 26.03 48.64 -36.15
CA HIS A 117 26.88 47.75 -36.95
C HIS A 117 26.04 47.00 -37.98
N HIS A 118 26.50 47.02 -39.23
CA HIS A 118 25.80 46.41 -40.36
C HIS A 118 26.71 45.47 -41.13
N TRP A 119 26.15 44.37 -41.64
CA TRP A 119 26.91 43.41 -42.44
C TRP A 119 26.80 43.75 -43.92
N LEU A 120 27.95 43.82 -44.58
CA LEU A 120 28.03 44.01 -46.02
C LEU A 120 28.66 42.79 -46.69
N GLU A 121 28.14 42.44 -47.85
CA GLU A 121 28.76 41.51 -48.80
C GLU A 121 29.22 42.28 -50.03
N ILE A 122 30.50 42.12 -50.36
CA ILE A 122 31.17 42.84 -51.44
C ILE A 122 31.73 41.82 -52.43
N ASN A 123 31.35 41.98 -53.69
CA ASN A 123 31.86 41.22 -54.83
C ASN A 123 32.57 42.16 -55.78
N GLY A 124 33.70 41.77 -56.33
CA GLY A 124 34.36 42.55 -57.37
C GLY A 124 35.25 41.69 -58.26
N SER A 125 35.39 42.11 -59.51
CA SER A 125 36.27 41.49 -60.49
C SER A 125 37.30 42.51 -61.00
N LEU A 126 38.49 42.01 -61.32
CA LEU A 126 39.55 42.83 -61.88
C LEU A 126 39.27 43.06 -63.36
N ALA A 127 39.25 44.32 -63.80
CA ALA A 127 39.05 44.70 -65.18
C ALA A 127 40.08 45.75 -65.61
N PRO A 128 40.63 45.70 -66.83
CA PRO A 128 41.41 46.81 -67.37
C PRO A 128 40.49 48.00 -67.72
N ASP A 129 40.95 49.22 -67.47
CA ASP A 129 40.32 50.44 -67.99
C ASP A 129 40.75 50.72 -69.45
N LYS A 130 40.08 51.64 -70.14
CA LYS A 130 40.32 52.05 -71.55
C LYS A 130 41.77 52.45 -71.85
N SER A 131 42.54 52.82 -70.83
CA SER A 131 43.97 53.17 -70.91
C SER A 131 44.94 52.06 -70.48
N GLY A 132 44.44 50.83 -70.25
CA GLY A 132 45.25 49.67 -69.81
C GLY A 132 45.60 49.63 -68.32
N ARG A 133 45.03 50.52 -67.50
CA ARG A 133 45.24 50.55 -66.03
C ARG A 133 44.36 49.52 -65.33
N ARG A 134 44.81 49.00 -64.19
CA ARG A 134 44.06 47.98 -63.42
C ARG A 134 43.02 48.67 -62.54
N ARG A 135 41.75 48.30 -62.71
CA ARG A 135 40.66 48.69 -61.81
C ARG A 135 39.90 47.45 -61.34
N MET A 136 39.34 47.53 -60.14
CA MET A 136 38.44 46.50 -59.63
C MET A 136 37.03 47.08 -59.58
N ILE A 137 36.09 46.43 -60.25
CA ILE A 137 34.70 46.87 -60.30
C ILE A 137 33.83 45.82 -59.63
N GLY A 138 32.86 46.27 -58.85
CA GLY A 138 32.06 45.36 -58.07
C GLY A 138 30.71 45.90 -57.64
N VAL A 139 29.98 45.01 -56.97
CA VAL A 139 28.70 45.30 -56.34
C VAL A 139 28.78 45.05 -54.85
N ILE A 140 27.93 45.72 -54.10
CA ILE A 140 27.81 45.60 -52.66
C ILE A 140 26.34 45.51 -52.25
N ARG A 141 26.05 44.66 -51.27
CA ARG A 141 24.74 44.58 -50.60
C ARG A 141 24.88 44.55 -49.10
N GLU A 142 23.84 45.04 -48.43
CA GLU A 142 23.62 44.81 -47.02
C GLU A 142 22.96 43.44 -46.78
N ILE A 143 23.50 42.70 -45.83
CA ILE A 143 23.03 41.38 -45.41
C ILE A 143 22.75 41.31 -43.90
N THR A 144 22.65 42.46 -43.20
CA THR A 144 22.46 42.54 -41.73
C THR A 144 21.28 41.69 -41.26
N HIS A 145 20.07 41.97 -41.77
CA HIS A 145 18.86 41.24 -41.39
C HIS A 145 18.88 39.75 -41.81
N GLN A 146 19.59 39.41 -42.89
CA GLN A 146 19.78 38.02 -43.29
C GLN A 146 20.69 37.28 -42.31
N ARG A 147 21.79 37.91 -41.89
CA ARG A 147 22.74 37.35 -40.93
C ARG A 147 22.20 37.29 -39.51
N GLU A 148 21.42 38.27 -39.09
CA GLU A 148 20.71 38.23 -37.81
C GLU A 148 19.69 37.10 -37.79
N ARG A 149 18.95 36.87 -38.88
CA ARG A 149 18.07 35.70 -39.02
C ARG A 149 18.85 34.38 -39.02
N GLU A 150 19.91 34.25 -39.81
CA GLU A 150 20.73 33.03 -39.85
C GLU A 150 21.40 32.72 -38.50
N ASN A 151 21.90 33.73 -37.80
CA ASN A 151 22.49 33.55 -36.48
C ASN A 151 21.44 33.29 -35.39
N ALA A 152 20.28 33.94 -35.46
CA ALA A 152 19.16 33.66 -34.54
C ALA A 152 18.61 32.25 -34.75
N LEU A 153 18.54 31.78 -35.99
CA LEU A 153 18.18 30.40 -36.33
C LEU A 153 19.23 29.44 -35.74
N GLY A 154 20.52 29.63 -36.02
CA GLY A 154 21.58 28.75 -35.50
C GLY A 154 21.75 28.73 -33.97
N HIS A 155 21.43 29.84 -33.29
CA HIS A 155 21.39 29.89 -31.82
C HIS A 155 20.13 29.24 -31.24
N SER A 156 18.99 29.33 -31.93
CA SER A 156 17.75 28.65 -31.56
C SER A 156 17.83 27.14 -31.80
N GLU A 157 18.42 26.71 -32.92
CA GLU A 157 18.63 25.32 -33.33
C GLU A 157 19.50 24.55 -32.32
N LYS A 158 20.66 25.12 -31.94
CA LYS A 158 21.50 24.52 -30.88
C LYS A 158 20.83 24.52 -29.50
N ARG A 159 20.04 25.55 -29.19
CA ARG A 159 19.37 25.71 -27.89
C ARG A 159 18.31 24.63 -27.67
N PHE A 160 17.42 24.40 -28.63
CA PHE A 160 16.35 23.41 -28.48
C PHE A 160 16.83 21.97 -28.54
N ALA A 161 17.81 21.65 -29.39
CA ALA A 161 18.46 20.35 -29.39
C ALA A 161 19.10 20.05 -28.02
N THR A 162 19.78 21.04 -27.42
CA THR A 162 20.39 20.90 -26.09
C THR A 162 19.34 20.65 -25.00
N LEU A 163 18.19 21.35 -25.02
CA LEU A 163 17.11 21.16 -24.04
C LEU A 163 16.45 19.77 -24.12
N PHE A 164 16.28 19.25 -25.33
CA PHE A 164 15.72 17.90 -25.53
C PHE A 164 16.65 16.80 -24.96
N HIS A 165 17.96 16.95 -25.16
CA HIS A 165 18.94 15.99 -24.63
C HIS A 165 19.15 16.12 -23.11
N LEU A 166 19.03 17.33 -22.54
CA LEU A 166 19.20 17.57 -21.10
C LEU A 166 17.96 17.31 -20.24
N CYS A 167 16.78 17.02 -20.84
CA CYS A 167 15.59 16.71 -20.05
C CYS A 167 15.78 15.38 -19.30
N PRO A 168 15.70 15.35 -17.96
CA PRO A 168 16.08 14.18 -17.15
C PRO A 168 15.08 13.01 -17.23
N ASN A 169 14.00 13.14 -18.00
CA ASN A 169 13.00 12.10 -18.25
C ASN A 169 13.09 11.64 -19.71
N MET A 170 12.69 10.40 -20.00
CA MET A 170 12.56 9.94 -21.38
C MET A 170 11.58 10.84 -22.13
N VAL A 171 11.99 11.39 -23.27
CA VAL A 171 11.13 12.14 -24.20
C VAL A 171 11.12 11.40 -25.54
N LEU A 172 9.92 11.08 -26.03
CA LEU A 172 9.69 10.40 -27.30
C LEU A 172 8.78 11.23 -28.18
N LEU A 173 9.11 11.35 -29.46
CA LEU A 173 8.20 11.89 -30.47
C LEU A 173 7.79 10.78 -31.43
N THR A 174 6.50 10.49 -31.49
CA THR A 174 5.94 9.39 -32.28
C THR A 174 4.84 9.86 -33.20
N ARG A 175 4.79 9.38 -34.43
CA ARG A 175 3.67 9.68 -35.33
C ARG A 175 2.39 9.06 -34.78
N GLN A 176 1.31 9.83 -34.70
CA GLN A 176 0.09 9.41 -34.02
C GLN A 176 -0.58 8.21 -34.73
N ALA A 177 -0.49 8.14 -36.07
CA ALA A 177 -1.16 7.12 -36.87
C ALA A 177 -0.65 5.70 -36.57
N ASP A 178 0.67 5.50 -36.65
CA ASP A 178 1.32 4.18 -36.60
C ASP A 178 2.29 4.04 -35.43
N GLY A 179 2.60 5.13 -34.72
CA GLY A 179 3.51 5.11 -33.58
C GLY A 179 4.97 5.06 -34.00
N LEU A 180 5.28 5.42 -35.25
CA LEU A 180 6.63 5.54 -35.76
C LEU A 180 7.43 6.54 -34.92
N ILE A 181 8.52 6.10 -34.33
CA ILE A 181 9.40 6.97 -33.55
C ILE A 181 10.17 7.84 -34.52
N SER A 182 9.92 9.14 -34.46
CA SER A 182 10.66 10.11 -35.26
C SER A 182 11.85 10.66 -34.52
N GLU A 183 11.77 10.80 -33.19
CA GLU A 183 12.84 11.32 -32.33
C GLU A 183 12.73 10.71 -30.93
N ALA A 184 13.88 10.52 -30.28
CA ALA A 184 13.97 10.09 -28.88
C ALA A 184 15.21 10.71 -28.23
N ASN A 185 15.12 11.12 -26.96
CA ASN A 185 16.27 11.67 -26.24
C ASN A 185 17.17 10.57 -25.67
N GLN A 186 18.35 10.93 -25.16
CA GLN A 186 19.32 9.97 -24.61
C GLN A 186 18.77 9.10 -23.47
N TYR A 187 17.78 9.62 -22.73
CA TYR A 187 17.14 8.88 -21.65
C TYR A 187 16.27 7.71 -22.14
N PHE A 188 15.83 7.72 -23.40
CA PHE A 188 15.22 6.54 -24.00
C PHE A 188 16.18 5.36 -24.08
N GLU A 189 17.43 5.61 -24.48
CA GLU A 189 18.46 4.59 -24.53
C GLU A 189 18.92 4.18 -23.13
N ILE A 190 19.07 5.15 -22.21
CA ILE A 190 19.44 4.86 -20.81
C ILE A 190 18.40 3.98 -20.11
N HIS A 191 17.10 4.27 -20.29
CA HIS A 191 16.04 3.54 -19.61
C HIS A 191 15.65 2.24 -20.30
N PHE A 192 15.63 2.20 -21.63
CA PHE A 192 15.11 1.05 -22.37
C PHE A 192 16.17 0.26 -23.13
N GLY A 193 17.43 0.70 -23.14
CA GLY A 193 18.54 -0.04 -23.75
C GLY A 193 18.47 -0.19 -25.27
N TRP A 194 17.54 0.50 -25.93
CA TRP A 194 17.48 0.59 -27.39
C TRP A 194 18.32 1.79 -27.83
N PRO A 195 19.37 1.58 -28.65
CA PRO A 195 20.10 2.71 -29.23
C PRO A 195 19.13 3.64 -29.94
N VAL A 196 19.19 4.95 -29.66
CA VAL A 196 18.25 5.92 -30.27
C VAL A 196 18.27 5.82 -31.80
N ALA A 197 19.46 5.60 -32.38
CA ALA A 197 19.65 5.44 -33.82
C ALA A 197 18.93 4.22 -34.44
N ASP A 198 18.66 3.18 -33.64
CA ASP A 198 17.98 1.95 -34.07
C ASP A 198 16.47 1.99 -33.82
N ALA A 199 16.04 2.84 -32.88
CA ALA A 199 14.65 3.05 -32.54
C ALA A 199 13.96 4.04 -33.48
N ILE A 200 14.69 5.06 -33.94
CA ILE A 200 14.20 6.02 -34.93
C ILE A 200 13.85 5.31 -36.25
N GLY A 201 12.66 5.56 -36.76
CA GLY A 201 12.16 4.92 -37.99
C GLY A 201 11.49 3.56 -37.78
N ARG A 202 11.34 3.09 -36.54
CA ARG A 202 10.52 1.93 -36.17
C ARG A 202 9.31 2.36 -35.36
N THR A 203 8.22 1.58 -35.39
CA THR A 203 7.08 1.89 -34.53
C THR A 203 7.31 1.41 -33.09
N THR A 204 6.70 2.09 -32.13
CA THR A 204 6.72 1.65 -30.71
C THR A 204 6.15 0.24 -30.51
N LEU A 205 5.33 -0.27 -31.45
CA LEU A 205 4.86 -1.66 -31.45
C LEU A 205 5.89 -2.63 -32.04
N ASP A 206 6.59 -2.24 -33.11
CA ASP A 206 7.65 -3.07 -33.72
C ASP A 206 8.85 -3.25 -32.81
N LEU A 207 9.14 -2.25 -31.97
CA LEU A 207 10.14 -2.35 -30.91
C LEU A 207 9.68 -3.20 -29.73
N GLY A 208 8.40 -3.60 -29.68
CA GLY A 208 7.83 -4.28 -28.52
C GLY A 208 7.83 -3.42 -27.26
N LEU A 209 7.95 -2.09 -27.38
CA LEU A 209 8.07 -1.16 -26.25
C LEU A 209 6.85 -1.27 -25.34
N TRP A 210 5.65 -1.49 -25.89
CA TRP A 210 4.43 -1.66 -25.11
C TRP A 210 4.29 -3.09 -24.60
N ARG A 211 4.36 -3.31 -23.29
CA ARG A 211 4.06 -4.63 -22.72
C ARG A 211 2.63 -5.06 -23.03
N HIS A 212 1.71 -4.10 -22.96
CA HIS A 212 0.30 -4.27 -23.31
C HIS A 212 -0.03 -3.36 -24.51
N PRO A 213 -0.05 -3.88 -25.75
CA PRO A 213 -0.33 -3.09 -26.96
C PRO A 213 -1.65 -2.31 -26.92
N GLU A 214 -2.62 -2.79 -26.13
CA GLU A 214 -3.91 -2.11 -25.92
C GLU A 214 -3.76 -0.73 -25.27
N GLN A 215 -2.78 -0.53 -24.39
CA GLN A 215 -2.51 0.75 -23.74
C GLN A 215 -2.12 1.83 -24.76
N ARG A 216 -1.42 1.45 -25.84
CA ARG A 216 -1.14 2.36 -26.96
C ARG A 216 -2.43 2.81 -27.63
N ALA A 217 -3.36 1.90 -27.89
CA ALA A 217 -4.63 2.24 -28.52
C ALA A 217 -5.47 3.18 -27.63
N GLN A 218 -5.41 3.01 -26.32
CA GLN A 218 -6.04 3.91 -25.34
C GLN A 218 -5.39 5.30 -25.38
N LEU A 219 -4.06 5.38 -25.42
CA LEU A 219 -3.33 6.65 -25.54
C LEU A 219 -3.73 7.43 -26.80
N VAL A 220 -3.77 6.75 -27.95
CA VAL A 220 -4.16 7.36 -29.23
C VAL A 220 -5.61 7.85 -29.20
N LYS A 221 -6.55 7.07 -28.65
CA LYS A 221 -7.96 7.49 -28.52
C LYS A 221 -8.12 8.67 -27.57
N ALA A 222 -7.39 8.68 -26.45
CA ALA A 222 -7.45 9.76 -25.47
C ALA A 222 -6.95 11.08 -26.10
N THR A 223 -5.83 11.02 -26.81
CA THR A 223 -5.18 12.19 -27.46
C THR A 223 -5.94 12.72 -28.68
N GLN A 224 -6.92 11.98 -29.22
CA GLN A 224 -7.81 12.44 -30.28
C GLN A 224 -8.96 13.33 -29.78
N ARG A 225 -9.39 13.18 -28.52
CA ARG A 225 -10.61 13.83 -27.99
C ARG A 225 -10.35 15.15 -27.27
N LYS A 226 -9.11 15.42 -26.84
CA LYS A 226 -8.70 16.60 -26.07
C LYS A 226 -7.37 17.15 -26.57
N GLY A 227 -7.21 18.48 -26.57
CA GLY A 227 -5.92 19.16 -26.79
C GLY A 227 -5.02 19.22 -25.54
N GLU A 228 -5.46 18.62 -24.43
CA GLU A 228 -4.77 18.61 -23.14
C GLU A 228 -3.80 17.41 -23.03
N PRO A 229 -2.69 17.53 -22.27
CA PRO A 229 -1.81 16.41 -21.96
C PRO A 229 -2.57 15.29 -21.24
N ILE A 230 -2.31 14.04 -21.62
CA ILE A 230 -2.90 12.85 -21.00
C ILE A 230 -1.81 12.10 -20.27
N THR A 231 -2.08 11.76 -19.02
CA THR A 231 -1.19 10.97 -18.18
C THR A 231 -1.84 9.61 -17.90
N MET A 232 -1.07 8.53 -18.05
CA MET A 232 -1.51 7.16 -17.73
C MET A 232 -0.34 6.31 -17.25
N GLU A 233 -0.62 5.34 -16.38
CA GLU A 233 0.35 4.30 -16.03
C GLU A 233 0.51 3.33 -17.19
N VAL A 234 1.76 3.03 -17.55
CA VAL A 234 2.11 2.11 -18.62
C VAL A 234 3.25 1.21 -18.18
N GLN A 235 3.32 0.04 -18.79
CA GLN A 235 4.47 -0.86 -18.67
C GLN A 235 5.20 -0.89 -20.00
N PHE A 236 6.46 -0.45 -19.94
CA PHE A 236 7.34 -0.50 -21.10
C PHE A 236 8.34 -1.64 -21.00
N CYS A 237 8.63 -2.25 -22.15
CA CYS A 237 9.60 -3.32 -22.26
C CYS A 237 10.88 -2.76 -22.88
N ALA A 238 11.98 -2.87 -22.13
CA ALA A 238 13.32 -2.57 -22.60
C ALA A 238 13.83 -3.64 -23.58
N SER A 239 14.91 -3.35 -24.29
CA SER A 239 15.56 -4.22 -25.29
C SER A 239 16.07 -5.54 -24.69
N ASN A 240 16.44 -5.51 -23.41
CA ASN A 240 16.86 -6.67 -22.62
C ASN A 240 15.68 -7.48 -22.06
N GLY A 241 14.42 -7.09 -22.37
CA GLY A 241 13.21 -7.72 -21.85
C GLY A 241 12.80 -7.26 -20.46
N GLN A 242 13.55 -6.35 -19.82
CA GLN A 242 13.18 -5.78 -18.53
C GLN A 242 11.91 -4.94 -18.67
N ILE A 243 10.98 -5.12 -17.73
CA ILE A 243 9.75 -4.35 -17.66
C ILE A 243 10.01 -3.15 -16.76
N HIS A 244 9.68 -1.98 -17.28
CA HIS A 244 9.71 -0.72 -16.55
C HIS A 244 8.28 -0.26 -16.31
N ASP A 245 7.91 -0.17 -15.04
CA ASP A 245 6.66 0.42 -14.60
C ASP A 245 6.82 1.93 -14.52
N GLY A 246 5.98 2.67 -15.22
CA GLY A 246 6.08 4.12 -15.16
C GLY A 246 4.84 4.85 -15.59
N THR A 247 4.90 6.16 -15.39
CA THR A 247 3.83 7.07 -15.78
C THR A 247 4.21 7.71 -17.11
N LEU A 248 3.42 7.44 -18.15
CA LEU A 248 3.54 8.07 -19.45
C LEU A 248 2.59 9.26 -19.54
N SER A 249 3.14 10.42 -19.85
CA SER A 249 2.33 11.58 -20.20
C SER A 249 2.56 11.94 -21.65
N ALA A 250 1.48 12.12 -22.44
CA ALA A 250 1.58 12.45 -23.85
C ALA A 250 0.64 13.56 -24.30
N GLN A 251 1.07 14.33 -25.29
CA GLN A 251 0.29 15.40 -25.91
C GLN A 251 0.40 15.34 -27.45
N LYS A 252 -0.70 15.65 -28.15
CA LYS A 252 -0.73 15.74 -29.61
C LYS A 252 -0.09 17.06 -30.07
N VAL A 253 0.80 16.98 -31.07
CA VAL A 253 1.40 18.12 -31.78
C VAL A 253 1.31 17.92 -33.30
N GLU A 254 1.16 18.98 -34.08
CA GLU A 254 1.18 18.91 -35.55
C GLU A 254 2.51 19.42 -36.11
N LEU A 255 3.12 18.65 -37.00
CA LEU A 255 4.42 18.91 -37.63
C LEU A 255 4.31 18.57 -39.12
N GLU A 256 4.66 19.52 -39.99
CA GLU A 256 4.61 19.35 -41.47
C GLU A 256 3.25 18.84 -42.02
N GLY A 257 2.15 19.09 -41.31
CA GLY A 257 0.81 18.62 -41.69
C GLY A 257 0.46 17.20 -41.22
N GLU A 258 1.36 16.51 -40.52
CA GLU A 258 1.12 15.22 -39.86
C GLU A 258 1.00 15.38 -38.34
N ALA A 259 0.18 14.52 -37.73
CA ALA A 259 -0.02 14.51 -36.28
C ALA A 259 0.98 13.59 -35.57
N TYR A 260 1.65 14.12 -34.56
CA TYR A 260 2.60 13.43 -33.69
C TYR A 260 2.13 13.48 -32.23
N LEU A 261 2.60 12.54 -31.43
CA LEU A 261 2.51 12.52 -29.98
C LEU A 261 3.90 12.75 -29.41
N ILE A 262 4.03 13.80 -28.60
CA ILE A 262 5.17 13.89 -27.67
C ILE A 262 4.80 13.19 -26.38
N SER A 263 5.68 12.31 -25.91
CA SER A 263 5.48 11.52 -24.71
C SER A 263 6.66 11.63 -23.76
N THR A 264 6.41 11.88 -22.48
CA THR A 264 7.40 11.80 -21.39
C THR A 264 7.11 10.59 -20.50
N PHE A 265 8.12 9.80 -20.16
CA PHE A 265 7.96 8.64 -19.27
C PHE A 265 8.80 8.83 -18.01
N LEU A 266 8.16 8.69 -16.85
CA LEU A 266 8.83 8.62 -15.56
C LEU A 266 8.84 7.16 -15.10
N ASP A 267 10.04 6.62 -14.92
CA ASP A 267 10.24 5.29 -14.37
C ASP A 267 9.93 5.28 -12.86
N THR A 268 9.03 4.41 -12.44
CA THR A 268 8.64 4.17 -11.03
C THR A 268 9.02 2.77 -10.56
N THR A 269 9.78 2.03 -11.36
CA THR A 269 10.11 0.61 -11.15
C THR A 269 10.82 0.38 -9.84
N GLU A 270 11.83 1.18 -9.46
CA GLU A 270 12.54 0.99 -8.18
C GLU A 270 11.66 1.26 -6.96
N ARG A 271 10.75 2.25 -7.04
CA ARG A 271 9.84 2.58 -5.95
C ARG A 271 8.73 1.54 -5.79
N LYS A 272 8.10 1.12 -6.90
CA LYS A 272 7.14 0.01 -6.90
C LYS A 272 7.82 -1.29 -6.52
N ASN A 273 9.04 -1.56 -6.99
CA ASN A 273 9.81 -2.74 -6.58
C ASN A 273 10.25 -2.66 -5.12
N ALA A 274 10.48 -1.50 -4.51
CA ALA A 274 10.79 -1.40 -3.08
C ALA A 274 9.54 -1.60 -2.22
N ASP A 275 8.41 -0.99 -2.59
CA ASP A 275 7.13 -1.17 -1.88
C ASP A 275 6.58 -2.59 -2.06
N GLN A 276 6.66 -3.11 -3.29
CA GLN A 276 6.32 -4.49 -3.60
C GLN A 276 7.38 -5.46 -3.09
N ALA A 277 8.67 -5.13 -3.01
CA ALA A 277 9.66 -6.01 -2.36
C ALA A 277 9.55 -5.95 -0.85
N LEU A 278 9.02 -4.90 -0.23
CA LEU A 278 8.73 -4.91 1.19
C LEU A 278 7.49 -5.76 1.47
N LYS A 279 6.44 -5.60 0.65
CA LYS A 279 5.20 -6.36 0.76
C LYS A 279 5.39 -7.81 0.36
N ASP A 280 6.03 -8.07 -0.78
CA ASP A 280 6.51 -9.39 -1.18
C ASP A 280 7.55 -9.88 -0.20
N SER A 281 8.52 -9.12 0.32
CA SER A 281 9.44 -9.70 1.32
C SER A 281 8.70 -10.10 2.59
N GLN A 282 7.60 -9.45 2.95
CA GLN A 282 6.77 -9.86 4.08
C GLN A 282 5.94 -11.10 3.72
N GLU A 283 5.17 -11.04 2.63
CA GLU A 283 4.32 -12.14 2.14
C GLU A 283 5.13 -13.34 1.66
N ARG A 284 6.32 -13.15 1.08
CA ARG A 284 7.32 -14.14 0.65
C ARG A 284 8.22 -14.55 1.78
N LEU A 285 8.36 -13.79 2.89
CA LEU A 285 8.94 -14.34 4.11
C LEU A 285 7.94 -15.30 4.74
N ASP A 286 6.66 -14.93 4.82
CA ASP A 286 5.61 -15.83 5.31
C ASP A 286 5.42 -17.03 4.36
N LEU A 287 5.34 -16.82 3.04
CA LEU A 287 5.30 -17.88 2.02
C LEU A 287 6.61 -18.66 1.94
N ALA A 288 7.80 -18.07 2.15
CA ALA A 288 9.05 -18.83 2.14
C ALA A 288 9.22 -19.64 3.41
N LEU A 289 8.75 -19.15 4.56
CA LEU A 289 8.71 -19.93 5.79
C LEU A 289 7.73 -21.10 5.64
N ASP A 290 6.54 -20.87 5.08
CA ASP A 290 5.56 -21.94 4.81
C ASP A 290 5.99 -22.88 3.67
N SER A 291 6.50 -22.34 2.55
CA SER A 291 6.94 -23.12 1.38
C SER A 291 8.25 -23.86 1.60
N ALA A 292 9.17 -23.32 2.41
CA ALA A 292 10.35 -24.05 2.86
C ALA A 292 10.03 -25.03 4.01
N GLN A 293 8.76 -25.11 4.41
CA GLN A 293 8.26 -25.98 5.47
C GLN A 293 8.96 -25.76 6.82
N LEU A 294 9.46 -24.54 7.06
CA LEU A 294 10.29 -24.19 8.20
C LEU A 294 9.45 -23.86 9.44
N GLY A 295 9.77 -24.46 10.58
CA GLY A 295 9.31 -23.98 11.87
C GLY A 295 10.18 -22.81 12.35
N THR A 296 9.62 -21.81 13.03
CA THR A 296 10.41 -20.75 13.67
C THR A 296 10.26 -20.83 15.16
N TRP A 297 11.31 -20.53 15.90
CA TRP A 297 11.26 -20.48 17.36
C TRP A 297 12.11 -19.33 17.91
N ASP A 298 11.71 -18.83 19.07
CA ASP A 298 12.32 -17.69 19.75
C ASP A 298 12.35 -17.93 21.24
N TRP A 299 13.55 -17.93 21.81
CA TRP A 299 13.77 -18.14 23.23
C TRP A 299 14.25 -16.85 23.89
N HIS A 300 13.43 -16.31 24.79
CA HIS A 300 13.82 -15.21 25.66
C HIS A 300 14.48 -15.75 26.93
N ILE A 301 15.80 -15.65 27.00
CA ILE A 301 16.63 -16.36 27.97
C ILE A 301 16.42 -15.87 29.42
N PRO A 302 16.26 -14.55 29.71
CA PRO A 302 16.05 -14.06 31.08
C PRO A 302 14.72 -14.51 31.71
N THR A 303 13.66 -14.60 30.92
CA THR A 303 12.33 -15.04 31.41
C THR A 303 12.14 -16.54 31.30
N GLY A 304 13.01 -17.22 30.55
CA GLY A 304 12.89 -18.64 30.25
C GLY A 304 11.75 -18.97 29.28
N MET A 305 11.13 -17.98 28.63
CA MET A 305 9.98 -18.20 27.74
C MET A 305 10.45 -18.57 26.33
N LEU A 306 9.95 -19.68 25.81
CA LEU A 306 10.15 -20.17 24.46
C LEU A 306 8.85 -20.01 23.68
N TYR A 307 8.94 -19.28 22.58
CA TYR A 307 7.90 -19.16 21.57
C TYR A 307 8.25 -20.05 20.37
N GLY A 308 7.27 -20.73 19.80
CA GLY A 308 7.41 -21.46 18.54
C GLY A 308 6.20 -21.28 17.65
N SER A 309 6.42 -21.24 16.34
CA SER A 309 5.32 -21.19 15.37
C SER A 309 4.55 -22.51 15.32
N ALA A 310 3.33 -22.48 14.80
CA ALA A 310 2.50 -23.68 14.60
C ALA A 310 3.23 -24.78 13.82
N ARG A 311 4.06 -24.40 12.83
CA ARG A 311 4.89 -25.33 12.08
C ARG A 311 6.03 -25.91 12.91
N ALA A 312 6.66 -25.11 13.79
CA ALA A 312 7.65 -25.61 14.73
C ALA A 312 7.05 -26.66 15.66
N ALA A 313 5.79 -26.49 16.09
CA ALA A 313 5.06 -27.48 16.88
C ALA A 313 4.83 -28.78 16.09
N GLN A 314 4.31 -28.69 14.86
CA GLN A 314 4.11 -29.85 13.97
C GLN A 314 5.38 -30.64 13.66
N LEU A 315 6.52 -29.94 13.45
CA LEU A 315 7.80 -30.59 13.18
C LEU A 315 8.27 -31.41 14.39
N HIS A 316 7.92 -31.00 15.61
CA HIS A 316 8.21 -31.72 16.85
C HIS A 316 7.15 -32.75 17.24
N GLY A 317 6.13 -32.99 16.40
CA GLY A 317 5.05 -33.94 16.68
C GLY A 317 3.99 -33.41 17.66
N LEU A 318 3.96 -32.10 17.93
CA LEU A 318 2.96 -31.44 18.79
C LEU A 318 1.75 -30.94 17.97
N PRO A 319 0.63 -30.58 18.62
CA PRO A 319 -0.51 -29.95 17.96
C PRO A 319 -0.10 -28.73 17.13
N ALA A 320 -0.79 -28.49 16.02
CA ALA A 320 -0.47 -27.45 15.04
C ALA A 320 -0.86 -26.03 15.50
N GLU A 321 -0.47 -25.67 16.71
CA GLU A 321 -0.72 -24.37 17.32
C GLU A 321 0.61 -23.74 17.72
N PRO A 322 0.76 -22.40 17.64
CA PRO A 322 1.92 -21.73 18.19
C PRO A 322 2.00 -21.98 19.70
N PHE A 323 3.18 -22.33 20.20
CA PHE A 323 3.40 -22.52 21.63
C PHE A 323 4.15 -21.32 22.21
N HIS A 324 3.84 -20.98 23.46
CA HIS A 324 4.52 -19.95 24.23
C HIS A 324 4.60 -20.39 25.68
N GLU A 325 5.58 -21.22 25.98
CA GLU A 325 5.73 -21.91 27.27
C GLU A 325 7.15 -21.75 27.81
N SER A 326 7.40 -22.25 29.02
CA SER A 326 8.76 -22.21 29.55
C SER A 326 9.65 -23.19 28.79
N PHE A 327 10.91 -22.82 28.59
CA PHE A 327 11.91 -23.64 27.91
C PHE A 327 11.99 -25.04 28.52
N ASP A 328 11.87 -25.18 29.84
CA ASP A 328 11.90 -26.48 30.52
C ASP A 328 10.63 -27.32 30.27
N ALA A 329 9.45 -26.69 30.23
CA ALA A 329 8.17 -27.38 30.01
C ALA A 329 8.08 -28.02 28.62
N PHE A 330 8.60 -27.32 27.59
CA PHE A 330 8.64 -27.84 26.22
C PHE A 330 9.36 -29.21 26.11
N PHE A 331 10.39 -29.45 26.93
CA PHE A 331 11.17 -30.69 26.90
C PHE A 331 10.51 -31.84 27.66
N GLU A 332 9.53 -31.59 28.55
CA GLU A 332 8.90 -32.62 29.39
C GLU A 332 8.12 -33.69 28.60
N GLY A 333 7.81 -33.43 27.33
CA GLY A 333 7.18 -34.37 26.39
C GLY A 333 8.12 -35.25 25.56
N MET A 334 9.43 -34.99 25.52
CA MET A 334 10.38 -35.70 24.63
C MET A 334 11.03 -36.96 25.27
N PRO A 335 11.46 -37.99 24.51
CA PRO A 335 12.19 -39.15 25.06
C PRO A 335 13.46 -38.75 25.82
N ASN A 336 13.76 -39.45 26.93
CA ASN A 336 14.82 -39.04 27.87
C ASN A 336 16.22 -38.90 27.24
N GLU A 337 16.60 -39.78 26.31
CA GLU A 337 17.95 -39.78 25.70
C GLU A 337 18.16 -38.60 24.72
N GLU A 338 17.11 -38.20 24.01
CA GLU A 338 17.12 -37.04 23.09
C GLU A 338 16.97 -35.71 23.87
N ARG A 339 16.16 -35.72 24.94
CA ARG A 339 15.97 -34.61 25.87
C ARG A 339 17.29 -34.17 26.52
N ASP A 340 18.08 -35.12 27.02
CA ASP A 340 19.35 -34.81 27.70
C ASP A 340 20.41 -34.27 26.72
N ASN A 341 20.44 -34.78 25.49
CA ASN A 341 21.34 -34.29 24.45
C ASN A 341 20.99 -32.87 24.00
N MET A 342 19.70 -32.57 23.77
CA MET A 342 19.25 -31.22 23.44
C MET A 342 19.48 -30.24 24.60
N ARG A 343 19.16 -30.63 25.84
CA ARG A 343 19.37 -29.78 27.02
C ARG A 343 20.86 -29.45 27.22
N ASN A 344 21.76 -30.41 27.02
CA ASN A 344 23.19 -30.17 27.07
C ASN A 344 23.69 -29.29 25.92
N ALA A 345 23.17 -29.48 24.70
CA ALA A 345 23.50 -28.62 23.56
C ALA A 345 23.08 -27.17 23.82
N TYR A 346 21.82 -26.92 24.19
CA TYR A 346 21.32 -25.56 24.46
C TYR A 346 21.98 -24.90 25.69
N ARG A 347 22.34 -25.67 26.73
CA ARG A 347 23.11 -25.16 27.88
C ARG A 347 24.52 -24.72 27.44
N THR A 348 25.20 -25.52 26.63
CA THR A 348 26.53 -25.19 26.08
C THR A 348 26.46 -23.95 25.17
N LEU A 349 25.40 -23.83 24.37
CA LEU A 349 25.17 -22.66 23.51
C LEU A 349 24.90 -21.37 24.31
N ARG A 350 24.21 -21.45 25.46
CA ARG A 350 24.00 -20.29 26.36
C ARG A 350 25.31 -19.73 26.92
N GLU A 351 26.29 -20.62 27.14
CA GLU A 351 27.60 -20.29 27.71
C GLU A 351 28.65 -19.93 26.63
N GLY A 352 28.36 -20.18 25.35
CA GLY A 352 29.23 -19.89 24.21
C GLY A 352 29.24 -18.42 23.72
N PRO A 353 30.20 -18.03 22.86
CA PRO A 353 30.30 -16.67 22.31
C PRO A 353 29.13 -16.33 21.38
N ALA A 354 28.70 -15.06 21.31
CA ALA A 354 27.61 -14.66 20.40
C ALA A 354 27.88 -15.11 18.95
N GLY A 355 26.91 -15.78 18.32
CA GLY A 355 27.11 -16.40 17.02
C GLY A 355 25.91 -17.19 16.50
N ASN A 356 26.08 -17.73 15.29
CA ASN A 356 25.13 -18.65 14.68
C ASN A 356 25.49 -20.09 15.07
N TYR A 357 24.47 -20.88 15.35
CA TYR A 357 24.58 -22.26 15.79
C TYR A 357 23.68 -23.13 14.93
N GLN A 358 24.16 -24.33 14.63
CA GLN A 358 23.43 -25.32 13.85
C GLN A 358 23.44 -26.63 14.63
N LEU A 359 22.26 -27.21 14.79
CA LEU A 359 22.04 -28.44 15.54
C LEU A 359 21.09 -29.33 14.75
N THR A 360 21.55 -30.52 14.40
CA THR A 360 20.71 -31.54 13.78
C THR A 360 20.36 -32.60 14.80
N TYR A 361 19.07 -32.91 14.96
CA TYR A 361 18.58 -33.93 15.87
C TYR A 361 17.41 -34.69 15.26
N ARG A 362 17.23 -35.92 15.73
CA ARG A 362 16.15 -36.80 15.31
C ARG A 362 14.98 -36.66 16.28
N VAL A 363 13.76 -36.65 15.76
CA VAL A 363 12.53 -36.66 16.56
C VAL A 363 11.72 -37.90 16.20
N GLN A 364 11.25 -38.63 17.22
CA GLN A 364 10.32 -39.75 17.09
C GLN A 364 8.87 -39.25 17.11
N MET A 365 8.07 -39.67 16.14
CA MET A 365 6.65 -39.31 16.03
C MET A 365 5.77 -40.34 16.76
N GLU A 366 4.54 -39.94 17.12
CA GLU A 366 3.57 -40.84 17.79
C GLU A 366 3.23 -42.10 16.96
N ASP A 367 3.40 -42.04 15.63
CA ASP A 367 3.15 -43.15 14.70
C ASP A 367 4.34 -44.13 14.53
N GLY A 368 5.46 -43.90 15.24
CA GLY A 368 6.67 -44.72 15.18
C GLY A 368 7.64 -44.38 14.04
N SER A 369 7.35 -43.36 13.22
CA SER A 369 8.29 -42.83 12.23
C SER A 369 9.28 -41.84 12.85
N SER A 370 10.36 -41.53 12.12
CA SER A 370 11.36 -40.56 12.59
C SER A 370 11.63 -39.48 11.56
N ARG A 371 11.83 -38.24 12.03
CA ARG A 371 12.24 -37.10 11.19
C ARG A 371 13.61 -36.58 11.63
N TYR A 372 14.42 -36.17 10.66
CA TYR A 372 15.68 -35.45 10.93
C TYR A 372 15.41 -33.95 10.86
N LEU A 373 15.48 -33.28 12.00
CA LEU A 373 15.31 -31.84 12.11
C LEU A 373 16.66 -31.14 12.23
N GLU A 374 16.86 -30.11 11.43
CA GLU A 374 17.98 -29.19 11.53
C GLU A 374 17.48 -27.84 12.08
N SER A 375 17.97 -27.48 13.26
CA SER A 375 17.77 -26.18 13.88
C SER A 375 18.95 -25.27 13.60
N ARG A 376 18.69 -24.08 13.06
CA ARG A 376 19.68 -23.01 12.87
C ARG A 376 19.27 -21.81 13.71
N ALA A 377 20.09 -21.42 14.67
CA ALA A 377 19.77 -20.39 15.65
C ALA A 377 20.85 -19.33 15.77
N ARG A 378 20.49 -18.14 16.23
CA ARG A 378 21.42 -17.07 16.57
C ARG A 378 21.21 -16.61 18.00
N LEU A 379 22.30 -16.50 18.76
CA LEU A 379 22.31 -15.97 20.12
C LEU A 379 22.58 -14.45 20.14
N TYR A 380 21.69 -13.72 20.81
CA TYR A 380 21.76 -12.30 21.08
C TYR A 380 22.09 -12.07 22.55
N ARG A 381 23.03 -11.15 22.82
CA ARG A 381 23.46 -10.74 24.17
C ARG A 381 23.12 -9.27 24.39
N ASP A 382 22.90 -8.86 25.63
CA ASP A 382 22.67 -7.46 26.02
C ASP A 382 23.98 -6.65 26.07
N GLU A 383 23.87 -5.34 26.37
CA GLU A 383 25.00 -4.42 26.47
C GLU A 383 26.01 -4.79 27.58
N GLN A 384 25.60 -5.61 28.56
CA GLN A 384 26.46 -6.12 29.62
C GLN A 384 27.08 -7.49 29.27
N GLY A 385 26.79 -8.03 28.09
CA GLY A 385 27.29 -9.31 27.59
C GLY A 385 26.52 -10.54 28.09
N ALA A 386 25.41 -10.37 28.80
CA ALA A 386 24.58 -11.48 29.25
C ALA A 386 23.65 -11.97 28.12
N PRO A 387 23.34 -13.28 28.05
CA PRO A 387 22.50 -13.84 26.99
C PRO A 387 21.05 -13.38 27.16
N LEU A 388 20.53 -12.69 26.14
CA LEU A 388 19.21 -12.05 26.15
C LEU A 388 18.16 -12.87 25.39
N ARG A 389 18.52 -13.36 24.20
CA ARG A 389 17.56 -13.98 23.29
C ARG A 389 18.25 -14.95 22.34
N MET A 390 17.62 -16.06 21.99
CA MET A 390 18.09 -16.96 20.94
C MET A 390 16.93 -17.26 19.99
N ALA A 391 17.08 -16.96 18.70
CA ALA A 391 16.02 -17.15 17.71
C ALA A 391 16.52 -17.99 16.55
N GLY A 392 15.68 -18.86 16.00
CA GLY A 392 16.08 -19.79 14.97
C GLY A 392 14.96 -20.38 14.13
N THR A 393 15.36 -21.15 13.12
CA THR A 393 14.49 -21.88 12.20
C THR A 393 14.73 -23.38 12.32
N LEU A 394 13.72 -24.19 12.02
CA LEU A 394 13.70 -25.65 12.07
C LEU A 394 13.32 -26.19 10.69
N LEU A 395 14.16 -27.06 10.13
CA LEU A 395 13.94 -27.69 8.82
C LEU A 395 13.91 -29.21 8.94
N ASP A 396 12.97 -29.87 8.27
CA ASP A 396 13.04 -31.32 8.04
C ASP A 396 13.97 -31.59 6.85
N ILE A 397 15.11 -32.25 7.11
CA ILE A 397 16.13 -32.55 6.10
C ILE A 397 16.12 -34.02 5.65
N THR A 398 15.05 -34.76 5.95
CA THR A 398 14.95 -36.20 5.67
C THR A 398 15.16 -36.52 4.17
N ASP A 399 14.47 -35.82 3.27
CA ASP A 399 14.58 -36.01 1.80
C ASP A 399 15.93 -35.58 1.21
N GLN A 400 16.58 -34.56 1.79
CA GLN A 400 17.84 -34.03 1.28
C GLN A 400 18.99 -35.02 1.53
N VAL A 401 19.03 -35.59 2.74
CA VAL A 401 19.97 -36.67 3.09
C VAL A 401 19.76 -37.89 2.17
N GLU A 402 18.54 -38.14 1.68
CA GLU A 402 18.21 -39.23 0.74
C GLU A 402 18.43 -38.88 -0.76
N ARG A 403 18.53 -37.60 -1.14
CA ARG A 403 18.71 -37.13 -2.54
C ARG A 403 20.15 -36.80 -2.92
N GLU A 404 20.96 -36.32 -1.98
CA GLU A 404 22.38 -36.04 -2.24
C GLU A 404 23.15 -37.33 -2.61
N GLN A 405 22.62 -38.47 -2.18
CA GLN A 405 23.02 -39.82 -2.61
C GLN A 405 22.73 -40.12 -4.10
N ARG A 406 21.99 -39.27 -4.85
CA ARG A 406 21.52 -39.50 -6.24
C ARG A 406 22.08 -38.57 -7.34
N LEU A 407 22.72 -37.41 -7.06
CA LEU A 407 22.94 -36.33 -8.05
C LEU A 407 24.32 -36.29 -8.78
N THR A 408 25.25 -37.20 -8.55
CA THR A 408 26.57 -37.22 -9.25
C THR A 408 26.48 -37.55 -10.77
N ALA A 409 25.32 -37.46 -11.42
CA ALA A 409 25.02 -38.18 -12.66
C ALA A 409 24.67 -37.35 -13.93
N SER A 410 24.74 -36.02 -13.99
CA SER A 410 24.30 -35.29 -15.22
C SER A 410 24.98 -33.93 -15.48
N GLU A 411 26.05 -33.93 -16.30
CA GLU A 411 26.82 -32.77 -16.79
C GLU A 411 26.49 -32.39 -18.27
N GLU A 412 25.30 -32.68 -18.78
CA GLU A 412 24.91 -32.50 -20.21
C GLU A 412 24.73 -31.03 -20.69
N LYS A 413 25.09 -30.01 -19.90
CA LYS A 413 24.68 -28.60 -20.14
C LYS A 413 25.46 -27.85 -21.24
N PHE A 414 26.61 -28.37 -21.70
CA PHE A 414 27.54 -27.68 -22.61
C PHE A 414 27.00 -27.42 -24.03
N ALA A 415 26.04 -28.24 -24.50
CA ALA A 415 25.48 -28.13 -25.86
C ALA A 415 24.62 -26.86 -26.10
N SER A 416 24.17 -26.19 -25.04
CA SER A 416 23.19 -25.10 -25.14
C SER A 416 23.75 -23.75 -25.59
N LEU A 417 25.05 -23.49 -25.39
CA LEU A 417 25.63 -22.15 -25.59
C LEU A 417 25.99 -21.80 -27.05
N PHE A 418 26.35 -22.80 -27.88
CA PHE A 418 26.75 -22.58 -29.28
C PHE A 418 25.55 -22.23 -30.20
N GLN A 419 24.40 -22.83 -29.93
CA GLN A 419 23.18 -22.65 -30.73
C GLN A 419 22.48 -21.29 -30.50
N ALA A 420 22.75 -20.61 -29.38
CA ALA A 420 22.01 -19.43 -28.95
C ALA A 420 22.66 -18.07 -29.33
N SER A 421 23.77 -18.06 -30.08
CA SER A 421 24.48 -16.80 -30.40
C SER A 421 23.77 -15.98 -31.51
N PRO A 422 23.57 -14.66 -31.33
CA PRO A 422 22.82 -13.80 -32.26
C PRO A 422 23.65 -13.21 -33.40
N ASP A 423 24.98 -13.10 -33.27
CA ASP A 423 25.83 -12.72 -34.39
C ASP A 423 25.95 -13.92 -35.35
N PRO A 424 25.98 -13.73 -36.68
CA PRO A 424 26.32 -14.78 -37.64
C PRO A 424 27.65 -15.44 -37.29
N ILE A 425 27.62 -16.70 -36.84
CA ILE A 425 28.80 -17.49 -36.52
C ILE A 425 28.90 -18.65 -37.50
N CYS A 426 30.07 -18.80 -38.10
CA CYS A 426 30.42 -19.99 -38.85
C CYS A 426 31.74 -20.57 -38.36
N VAL A 427 31.86 -21.88 -38.43
CA VAL A 427 33.08 -22.66 -38.19
C VAL A 427 33.52 -23.26 -39.51
N THR A 428 34.76 -23.02 -39.91
CA THR A 428 35.34 -23.53 -41.16
C THR A 428 36.64 -24.30 -40.90
N CYS A 429 36.96 -25.25 -41.77
CA CYS A 429 38.21 -26.01 -41.68
C CYS A 429 39.40 -25.15 -42.13
N LEU A 430 40.51 -25.18 -41.38
CA LEU A 430 41.69 -24.34 -41.68
C LEU A 430 42.36 -24.69 -43.03
N ASP A 431 42.38 -25.97 -43.41
CA ASP A 431 43.14 -26.43 -44.57
C ASP A 431 42.37 -26.33 -45.89
N SER A 432 41.05 -26.55 -45.86
CA SER A 432 40.19 -26.55 -47.05
C SER A 432 39.27 -25.32 -47.19
N GLY A 433 39.09 -24.53 -46.12
CA GLY A 433 38.17 -23.39 -46.11
C GLY A 433 36.68 -23.78 -46.16
N ALA A 434 36.36 -25.07 -46.04
CA ALA A 434 34.99 -25.57 -46.08
C ALA A 434 34.24 -25.30 -44.77
N PHE A 435 32.94 -24.99 -44.83
CA PHE A 435 32.11 -24.85 -43.63
C PHE A 435 31.90 -26.20 -42.93
N ILE A 436 32.18 -26.24 -41.63
CA ILE A 436 32.00 -27.38 -40.72
C ILE A 436 30.67 -27.26 -39.98
N GLU A 437 30.35 -26.06 -39.50
CA GLU A 437 29.11 -25.79 -38.79
C GLU A 437 28.78 -24.31 -38.88
N ILE A 438 27.50 -23.95 -38.95
CA ILE A 438 27.06 -22.56 -38.85
C ILE A 438 25.96 -22.46 -37.82
N ASN A 439 25.90 -21.34 -37.09
CA ASN A 439 24.79 -21.09 -36.19
C ASN A 439 23.56 -20.58 -36.98
N PRO A 440 22.37 -20.60 -36.37
CA PRO A 440 21.14 -20.14 -37.02
C PRO A 440 21.19 -18.69 -37.53
N ALA A 441 21.90 -17.80 -36.82
CA ALA A 441 22.01 -16.38 -37.19
C ALA A 441 22.73 -16.15 -38.54
N PHE A 442 23.68 -17.02 -38.89
CA PHE A 442 24.35 -16.98 -40.19
C PHE A 442 23.38 -17.25 -41.34
N THR A 443 22.51 -18.24 -41.15
CA THR A 443 21.46 -18.57 -42.14
C THR A 443 20.48 -17.41 -42.29
N GLN A 444 20.06 -16.79 -41.18
CA GLN A 444 19.12 -15.68 -41.21
C GLN A 444 19.67 -14.43 -41.90
N THR A 445 20.95 -14.12 -41.72
CA THR A 445 21.52 -12.86 -42.19
C THR A 445 21.93 -12.90 -43.66
N PHE A 446 22.38 -14.05 -44.17
CA PHE A 446 22.89 -14.18 -45.54
C PHE A 446 22.04 -15.08 -46.44
N GLY A 447 21.01 -15.73 -45.88
CA GLY A 447 20.02 -16.54 -46.61
C GLY A 447 20.46 -17.96 -46.96
N TRP A 448 21.67 -18.37 -46.56
CA TRP A 448 22.26 -19.68 -46.86
C TRP A 448 22.11 -20.67 -45.68
N THR A 449 21.51 -21.84 -45.91
CA THR A 449 21.27 -22.83 -44.85
C THR A 449 22.46 -23.77 -44.65
N ALA A 450 22.59 -24.37 -43.46
CA ALA A 450 23.71 -25.29 -43.14
C ALA A 450 23.82 -26.43 -44.17
N ALA A 451 22.72 -27.11 -44.51
CA ALA A 451 22.74 -28.19 -45.50
C ALA A 451 23.22 -27.75 -46.90
N GLU A 452 23.11 -26.46 -47.24
CA GLU A 452 23.52 -25.93 -48.54
C GLU A 452 25.00 -25.53 -48.58
N VAL A 453 25.62 -25.23 -47.43
CA VAL A 453 26.98 -24.66 -47.34
C VAL A 453 28.00 -25.56 -46.68
N ILE A 454 27.60 -26.53 -45.86
CA ILE A 454 28.51 -27.47 -45.19
C ILE A 454 29.28 -28.26 -46.25
N ASP A 455 30.57 -28.49 -45.99
CA ASP A 455 31.56 -29.06 -46.91
C ASP A 455 31.87 -28.24 -48.18
N LYS A 456 31.31 -27.03 -48.32
CA LYS A 456 31.64 -26.10 -49.41
C LYS A 456 32.46 -24.93 -48.89
N SER A 457 33.29 -24.34 -49.74
CA SER A 457 33.97 -23.08 -49.41
C SER A 457 33.08 -21.87 -49.70
N ALA A 458 33.35 -20.76 -49.02
CA ALA A 458 32.58 -19.53 -49.18
C ALA A 458 32.65 -18.91 -50.59
N GLU A 459 33.67 -19.27 -51.37
CA GLU A 459 33.83 -18.90 -52.78
C GLU A 459 32.88 -19.71 -53.68
N GLN A 460 32.71 -21.00 -53.39
CA GLN A 460 31.83 -21.89 -54.18
C GLN A 460 30.34 -21.50 -54.05
N ILE A 461 29.98 -20.81 -52.98
CA ILE A 461 28.61 -20.32 -52.75
C ILE A 461 28.44 -18.84 -53.12
N GLY A 462 29.49 -18.17 -53.63
CA GLY A 462 29.42 -16.77 -54.08
C GLY A 462 29.15 -15.76 -52.95
N LEU A 463 29.52 -16.08 -51.71
CA LEU A 463 29.26 -15.22 -50.55
C LEU A 463 30.05 -13.90 -50.61
N TRP A 464 31.15 -13.86 -51.36
CA TRP A 464 32.00 -12.69 -51.61
C TRP A 464 32.22 -12.47 -53.11
N ASP A 465 32.44 -11.22 -53.54
CA ASP A 465 32.67 -10.83 -54.94
C ASP A 465 34.02 -11.36 -55.51
N GLU A 466 33.97 -12.02 -56.68
CA GLU A 466 35.12 -12.61 -57.43
C GLU A 466 36.22 -11.59 -57.77
N SER A 467 35.92 -10.29 -57.81
CA SER A 467 36.87 -9.25 -58.21
C SER A 467 37.83 -8.81 -57.08
N SER A 468 37.67 -9.33 -55.86
CA SER A 468 38.43 -8.88 -54.69
C SER A 468 39.79 -9.61 -54.55
N LYS A 469 40.81 -9.13 -55.28
CA LYS A 469 42.25 -9.38 -55.06
C LYS A 469 42.75 -9.10 -53.62
N ARG A 470 41.85 -8.74 -52.70
CA ARG A 470 42.07 -8.45 -51.29
C ARG A 470 42.01 -9.72 -50.41
N LEU A 471 41.34 -10.79 -50.85
CA LEU A 471 41.15 -12.03 -50.07
C LEU A 471 42.43 -12.85 -49.84
N GLN A 472 43.33 -12.97 -50.83
CA GLN A 472 44.63 -13.64 -50.65
C GLN A 472 45.53 -12.95 -49.60
N ARG A 473 45.27 -11.66 -49.32
CA ARG A 473 45.95 -10.91 -48.25
C ARG A 473 45.31 -11.14 -46.88
N ILE A 474 44.00 -11.38 -46.84
CA ILE A 474 43.24 -11.65 -45.60
C ILE A 474 43.51 -13.09 -45.13
N GLU A 475 43.51 -14.09 -46.01
CA GLU A 475 43.87 -15.48 -45.67
C GLU A 475 45.28 -15.61 -45.08
N ARG A 476 46.25 -14.86 -45.63
CA ARG A 476 47.63 -14.85 -45.12
C ARG A 476 47.75 -14.22 -43.73
N VAL A 477 46.85 -13.29 -43.38
CA VAL A 477 46.81 -12.67 -42.05
C VAL A 477 46.09 -13.57 -41.04
N ILE A 478 45.02 -14.28 -41.43
CA ILE A 478 44.31 -15.27 -40.58
C ILE A 478 45.26 -16.39 -40.12
N ARG A 479 46.23 -16.81 -40.96
CA ARG A 479 47.23 -17.84 -40.61
C ARG A 479 48.27 -17.39 -39.58
N GLU A 480 48.52 -16.09 -39.42
CA GLU A 480 49.67 -15.61 -38.61
C GLU A 480 49.31 -14.76 -37.38
N GLN A 481 48.08 -14.21 -37.24
CA GLN A 481 47.48 -13.70 -35.98
C GLN A 481 46.06 -13.13 -36.24
N ALA A 482 45.12 -13.31 -35.30
CA ALA A 482 43.68 -13.05 -35.43
C ALA A 482 43.28 -11.72 -36.12
N LEU A 483 42.26 -11.75 -36.98
CA LEU A 483 41.66 -10.58 -37.63
C LEU A 483 40.46 -10.06 -36.84
N SER A 484 40.42 -8.75 -36.58
CA SER A 484 39.27 -8.06 -36.00
C SER A 484 38.81 -6.89 -36.87
N ASN A 485 37.51 -6.83 -37.10
CA ASN A 485 36.77 -5.68 -37.63
C ASN A 485 37.17 -5.18 -39.02
N VAL A 486 37.18 -6.05 -40.03
CA VAL A 486 37.41 -5.63 -41.42
C VAL A 486 36.10 -5.51 -42.18
N ALA A 487 35.79 -4.31 -42.70
CA ALA A 487 34.63 -4.06 -43.55
C ALA A 487 34.82 -4.66 -44.96
N ILE A 488 33.92 -5.54 -45.34
CA ILE A 488 33.83 -6.24 -46.62
C ILE A 488 32.41 -6.14 -47.14
N VAL A 489 32.23 -6.31 -48.44
CA VAL A 489 30.90 -6.43 -49.04
C VAL A 489 30.60 -7.92 -49.16
N VAL A 490 29.53 -8.36 -48.52
CA VAL A 490 29.04 -9.74 -48.49
C VAL A 490 27.74 -9.79 -49.27
N HIS A 491 27.55 -10.82 -50.07
CA HIS A 491 26.36 -10.97 -50.89
C HIS A 491 25.38 -11.90 -50.20
N HIS A 492 24.16 -11.42 -50.02
CA HIS A 492 23.03 -12.26 -49.66
C HIS A 492 22.70 -13.21 -50.83
N LYS A 493 22.09 -14.37 -50.53
CA LYS A 493 21.76 -15.42 -51.51
C LYS A 493 20.94 -14.94 -52.73
N ASP A 494 20.17 -13.86 -52.58
CA ASP A 494 19.37 -13.24 -53.65
C ASP A 494 20.13 -12.19 -54.49
N GLY A 495 21.41 -11.97 -54.21
CA GLY A 495 22.29 -11.07 -54.94
C GLY A 495 22.42 -9.66 -54.33
N GLN A 496 21.73 -9.36 -53.21
CA GLN A 496 21.87 -8.08 -52.52
C GLN A 496 23.24 -7.95 -51.85
N ALA A 497 23.96 -6.87 -52.15
CA ALA A 497 25.25 -6.55 -51.53
C ALA A 497 25.05 -5.83 -50.19
N LEU A 498 25.57 -6.42 -49.12
CA LEU A 498 25.55 -5.90 -47.74
C LEU A 498 26.98 -5.54 -47.31
N THR A 499 27.17 -4.41 -46.60
CA THR A 499 28.53 -4.01 -46.15
C THR A 499 28.75 -4.47 -44.71
N CYS A 500 29.47 -5.58 -44.52
CA CYS A 500 29.66 -6.23 -43.22
C CYS A 500 31.11 -6.18 -42.72
N VAL A 501 31.30 -6.24 -41.42
CA VAL A 501 32.57 -6.20 -40.69
C VAL A 501 32.85 -7.59 -40.12
N ILE A 502 33.98 -8.21 -40.46
CA ILE A 502 34.30 -9.60 -40.07
C ILE A 502 35.39 -9.71 -39.00
N SER A 503 35.26 -10.72 -38.11
CA SER A 503 36.26 -11.11 -37.11
C SER A 503 36.38 -12.63 -36.97
N SER A 504 37.62 -13.18 -36.97
CA SER A 504 37.87 -14.64 -37.00
C SER A 504 38.94 -15.10 -35.99
N ARG A 505 38.76 -16.29 -35.38
CA ARG A 505 39.69 -16.92 -34.42
C ARG A 505 39.87 -18.42 -34.65
N LEU A 506 41.06 -18.96 -34.36
CA LEU A 506 41.35 -20.39 -34.47
C LEU A 506 40.91 -21.16 -33.22
N ILE A 507 40.24 -22.31 -33.39
CA ILE A 507 39.87 -23.25 -32.33
C ILE A 507 40.26 -24.69 -32.72
N LYS A 508 40.21 -25.63 -31.76
CA LYS A 508 40.32 -27.06 -32.04
C LYS A 508 38.99 -27.72 -31.74
N VAL A 509 38.44 -28.45 -32.71
CA VAL A 509 37.25 -29.30 -32.53
C VAL A 509 37.74 -30.74 -32.69
N GLY A 510 37.89 -31.46 -31.58
CA GLY A 510 38.71 -32.69 -31.54
C GLY A 510 40.20 -32.40 -31.76
N GLU A 511 40.88 -33.21 -32.60
CA GLU A 511 42.30 -32.99 -33.00
C GLU A 511 42.47 -32.09 -34.24
N GLN A 512 41.39 -31.68 -34.92
CA GLN A 512 41.47 -30.86 -36.14
C GLN A 512 41.43 -29.34 -35.85
N PRO A 513 42.34 -28.54 -36.44
CA PRO A 513 42.32 -27.09 -36.32
C PRO A 513 41.24 -26.45 -37.22
N CYS A 514 40.38 -25.63 -36.63
CA CYS A 514 39.24 -24.97 -37.28
C CYS A 514 39.28 -23.46 -37.02
N ILE A 515 38.55 -22.67 -37.81
CA ILE A 515 38.39 -21.22 -37.64
C ILE A 515 36.92 -20.91 -37.33
N VAL A 516 36.65 -20.16 -36.27
CA VAL A 516 35.34 -19.56 -35.98
C VAL A 516 35.33 -18.11 -36.47
N THR A 517 34.34 -17.72 -37.26
CA THR A 517 34.20 -16.37 -37.84
C THR A 517 32.84 -15.75 -37.49
N THR A 518 32.85 -14.44 -37.22
CA THR A 518 31.69 -13.58 -36.88
C THR A 518 31.58 -12.40 -37.86
N LEU A 519 30.37 -11.95 -38.23
CA LEU A 519 30.11 -10.89 -39.23
C LEU A 519 29.05 -9.84 -38.77
N ARG A 520 29.20 -8.52 -39.09
CA ARG A 520 28.30 -7.40 -38.64
C ARG A 520 28.14 -6.19 -39.62
N ASP A 521 26.94 -5.74 -40.02
CA ASP A 521 26.67 -4.67 -41.05
C ASP A 521 26.85 -3.18 -40.57
N ILE A 522 27.20 -2.21 -41.46
CA ILE A 522 27.45 -0.76 -41.15
C ILE A 522 26.82 0.31 -42.10
N THR A 523 25.75 0.04 -42.85
CA THR A 523 25.22 0.93 -43.91
C THR A 523 24.60 2.30 -43.46
N GLN A 524 24.47 2.58 -42.16
CA GLN A 524 23.65 3.68 -41.57
C GLN A 524 24.22 5.12 -41.72
N GLN A 525 25.49 5.31 -42.08
CA GLN A 525 26.19 6.60 -41.87
C GLN A 525 25.80 7.75 -42.83
N GLN A 526 25.24 7.45 -44.02
CA GLN A 526 24.88 8.47 -45.03
C GLN A 526 23.51 9.15 -44.82
N ARG A 527 22.66 8.70 -43.89
CA ARG A 527 21.30 9.25 -43.64
C ARG A 527 21.27 10.50 -42.73
N SER A 528 22.43 11.01 -42.33
CA SER A 528 22.60 11.94 -41.21
C SER A 528 22.40 13.43 -41.53
N GLU A 529 22.55 13.89 -42.78
CA GLU A 529 22.50 15.34 -43.11
C GLU A 529 21.08 15.90 -43.33
N ALA A 530 20.12 15.12 -43.85
CA ALA A 530 18.74 15.57 -44.05
C ALA A 530 17.89 15.52 -42.77
N ALA A 531 18.30 14.74 -41.76
CA ALA A 531 17.63 14.59 -40.48
C ALA A 531 17.71 15.85 -39.60
N LEU A 532 18.78 16.64 -39.74
CA LEU A 532 19.12 17.73 -38.82
C LEU A 532 18.08 18.87 -38.83
N LYS A 533 17.58 19.26 -40.01
CA LYS A 533 16.67 20.40 -40.18
C LYS A 533 15.22 20.12 -39.74
N ALA A 534 14.78 18.87 -39.84
CA ALA A 534 13.45 18.43 -39.38
C ALA A 534 13.43 18.12 -37.86
N SER A 535 14.60 17.90 -37.26
CA SER A 535 14.81 17.74 -35.82
C SER A 535 14.52 19.05 -35.06
N GLU A 536 14.81 20.21 -35.67
CA GLU A 536 14.83 21.52 -35.02
C GLU A 536 13.45 22.07 -34.62
N GLU A 537 12.42 21.97 -35.49
CA GLU A 537 11.05 22.38 -35.13
C GLU A 537 10.38 21.42 -34.14
N LYS A 538 10.83 20.15 -34.11
CA LYS A 538 10.33 19.10 -33.21
C LYS A 538 10.74 19.38 -31.77
N PHE A 539 11.98 19.83 -31.55
CA PHE A 539 12.53 20.08 -30.21
C PHE A 539 11.93 21.29 -29.50
N ALA A 540 11.61 22.38 -30.22
CA ALA A 540 10.99 23.55 -29.62
C ALA A 540 9.57 23.25 -29.11
N LYS A 541 8.76 22.55 -29.92
CA LYS A 541 7.42 22.10 -29.50
C LYS A 541 7.50 21.10 -28.35
N ALA A 542 8.55 20.28 -28.30
CA ALA A 542 8.72 19.28 -27.26
C ALA A 542 8.87 19.86 -25.86
N PHE A 543 9.72 20.88 -25.72
CA PHE A 543 9.96 21.58 -24.46
C PHE A 543 8.69 22.24 -23.91
N HIS A 544 7.98 23.00 -24.75
CA HIS A 544 6.76 23.73 -24.34
C HIS A 544 5.61 22.79 -23.97
N SER A 545 5.51 21.62 -24.62
CA SER A 545 4.42 20.65 -24.42
C SER A 545 4.64 19.69 -23.22
N SER A 546 5.76 19.79 -22.50
CA SER A 546 6.01 18.90 -21.35
C SER A 546 4.94 19.11 -20.24
N PRO A 547 4.42 18.03 -19.63
CA PRO A 547 3.42 18.12 -18.56
C PRO A 547 4.01 18.67 -17.27
N ASP A 548 5.24 18.27 -16.94
CA ASP A 548 5.98 18.77 -15.78
C ASP A 548 6.38 20.24 -15.98
N ALA A 549 6.44 21.00 -14.89
CA ALA A 549 6.91 22.37 -14.94
C ALA A 549 8.42 22.39 -15.13
N ILE A 550 8.88 22.99 -16.23
CA ILE A 550 10.30 23.14 -16.55
C ILE A 550 10.61 24.63 -16.58
N SER A 551 11.64 25.03 -15.85
CA SER A 551 12.16 26.40 -15.84
C SER A 551 13.68 26.42 -15.88
N ILE A 552 14.22 27.45 -16.52
CA ILE A 552 15.64 27.73 -16.58
C ILE A 552 15.87 29.09 -15.96
N THR A 553 16.77 29.14 -14.98
CA THR A 553 17.14 30.38 -14.31
C THR A 553 18.64 30.59 -14.33
N GLU A 554 19.10 31.83 -14.50
CA GLU A 554 20.50 32.18 -14.30
C GLU A 554 20.94 31.80 -12.88
N ARG A 555 22.11 31.16 -12.76
CA ARG A 555 22.58 30.64 -11.47
C ARG A 555 22.84 31.74 -10.46
N ASP A 556 23.46 32.84 -10.89
CA ASP A 556 23.92 33.91 -9.99
C ASP A 556 22.81 34.89 -9.61
N THR A 557 21.97 35.26 -10.58
CA THR A 557 20.91 36.27 -10.39
C THR A 557 19.57 35.64 -10.02
N GLY A 558 19.37 34.36 -10.34
CA GLY A 558 18.07 33.71 -10.21
C GLY A 558 17.03 34.24 -11.21
N ARG A 559 17.45 34.86 -12.31
CA ARG A 559 16.55 35.40 -13.32
C ARG A 559 16.00 34.28 -14.20
N TYR A 560 14.69 34.24 -14.41
CA TYR A 560 14.07 33.30 -15.35
C TYR A 560 14.51 33.63 -16.78
N VAL A 561 15.23 32.69 -17.38
CA VAL A 561 15.70 32.73 -18.76
C VAL A 561 14.64 32.12 -19.68
N GLU A 562 13.98 31.06 -19.23
CA GLU A 562 12.97 30.34 -20.00
C GLU A 562 12.05 29.52 -19.09
N VAL A 563 10.79 29.36 -19.51
CA VAL A 563 9.79 28.52 -18.84
C VAL A 563 8.93 27.82 -19.88
N ASN A 564 8.47 26.61 -19.59
CA ASN A 564 7.55 25.87 -20.46
C ASN A 564 6.07 26.09 -20.10
N ASP A 565 5.15 25.47 -20.84
CA ASP A 565 3.72 25.60 -20.55
C ASP A 565 3.33 24.84 -19.26
N GLY A 566 4.06 23.78 -18.89
CA GLY A 566 3.92 23.09 -17.61
C GLY A 566 4.13 24.02 -16.42
N PHE A 567 5.15 24.87 -16.47
CA PHE A 567 5.41 25.90 -15.46
C PHE A 567 4.26 26.90 -15.41
N CYS A 568 3.75 27.33 -16.56
CA CYS A 568 2.63 28.26 -16.61
C CYS A 568 1.35 27.66 -16.01
N ARG A 569 1.08 26.37 -16.27
CA ARG A 569 -0.07 25.65 -15.67
C ARG A 569 0.07 25.45 -14.17
N LEU A 570 1.24 25.01 -13.70
CA LEU A 570 1.49 24.72 -12.28
C LEU A 570 1.47 25.99 -11.43
N THR A 571 2.10 27.06 -11.91
CA THR A 571 2.28 28.29 -11.13
C THR A 571 1.19 29.33 -11.41
N GLY A 572 0.50 29.26 -12.55
CA GLY A 572 -0.50 30.23 -12.99
C GLY A 572 0.08 31.52 -13.60
N TYR A 573 1.40 31.66 -13.67
CA TYR A 573 2.09 32.78 -14.34
C TYR A 573 2.23 32.52 -15.84
N ARG A 574 2.12 33.57 -16.67
CA ARG A 574 2.45 33.48 -18.10
C ARG A 574 3.96 33.60 -18.31
N ALA A 575 4.49 33.02 -19.39
CA ALA A 575 5.91 33.11 -19.72
C ALA A 575 6.40 34.56 -19.82
N GLU A 576 5.62 35.44 -20.45
CA GLU A 576 5.90 36.89 -20.57
C GLU A 576 5.95 37.62 -19.22
N GLU A 577 5.22 37.13 -18.23
CA GLU A 577 5.20 37.67 -16.87
C GLU A 577 6.38 37.15 -16.04
N ALA A 578 6.96 36.02 -16.43
CA ALA A 578 8.01 35.35 -15.67
C ALA A 578 9.42 35.61 -16.20
N ILE A 579 9.60 35.57 -17.52
CA ILE A 579 10.90 35.73 -18.18
C ILE A 579 11.47 37.12 -17.90
N GLY A 580 12.74 37.17 -17.51
CA GLY A 580 13.46 38.40 -17.18
C GLY A 580 13.28 38.86 -15.74
N LEU A 581 12.30 38.34 -14.99
CA LEU A 581 12.18 38.57 -13.55
C LEU A 581 13.03 37.58 -12.75
N THR A 582 13.43 38.01 -11.56
CA THR A 582 14.11 37.12 -10.61
C THR A 582 13.11 36.29 -9.81
N LEU A 583 13.57 35.14 -9.33
CA LEU A 583 12.79 34.23 -8.48
C LEU A 583 12.15 34.93 -7.26
N TYR A 584 12.78 35.99 -6.73
CA TYR A 584 12.27 36.80 -5.61
C TYR A 584 11.12 37.73 -5.99
N GLN A 585 11.05 38.15 -7.25
CA GLN A 585 10.00 39.05 -7.74
C GLN A 585 8.70 38.31 -8.06
N ILE A 586 8.78 37.02 -8.39
CA ILE A 586 7.62 36.18 -8.74
C ILE A 586 6.97 35.53 -7.50
N GLY A 587 7.73 35.27 -6.43
CA GLY A 587 7.18 34.82 -5.15
C GLY A 587 6.58 33.40 -5.14
N ILE A 588 7.06 32.48 -5.98
CA ILE A 588 6.60 31.07 -6.04
C ILE A 588 7.02 30.26 -4.79
N TRP A 589 8.03 30.69 -4.04
CA TRP A 589 8.55 29.92 -2.91
C TRP A 589 7.74 30.22 -1.65
N ALA A 590 7.13 29.20 -1.02
CA ALA A 590 6.31 29.38 0.18
C ALA A 590 7.15 29.65 1.44
N ASP A 591 8.38 29.12 1.48
CA ASP A 591 9.37 29.34 2.55
C ASP A 591 10.73 29.69 1.94
N GLU A 592 11.24 30.88 2.24
CA GLU A 592 12.53 31.37 1.74
C GLU A 592 13.71 30.55 2.28
N ASN A 593 13.58 29.92 3.45
CA ASN A 593 14.64 29.09 4.04
C ASN A 593 14.88 27.81 3.24
N GLN A 594 13.82 27.24 2.64
CA GLN A 594 13.90 26.04 1.82
C GLN A 594 14.75 26.26 0.56
N ARG A 595 14.73 27.47 0.00
CA ARG A 595 15.56 27.84 -1.16
C ARG A 595 17.05 27.92 -0.82
N ALA A 596 17.39 28.56 0.31
CA ALA A 596 18.77 28.65 0.75
C ALA A 596 19.36 27.25 1.02
N ALA A 597 18.55 26.36 1.61
CA ALA A 597 18.92 24.97 1.80
C ALA A 597 19.13 24.22 0.47
N LEU A 598 18.24 24.39 -0.51
CA LEU A 598 18.39 23.81 -1.86
C LEU A 598 19.70 24.25 -2.52
N LEU A 599 20.02 25.55 -2.51
CA LEU A 599 21.24 26.06 -3.14
C LEU A 599 22.51 25.52 -2.44
N ALA A 600 22.50 25.46 -1.12
CA ALA A 600 23.60 24.89 -0.34
C ALA A 600 23.79 23.40 -0.65
N GLU A 601 22.70 22.64 -0.75
CA GLU A 601 22.72 21.22 -1.08
C GLU A 601 23.19 20.98 -2.53
N LEU A 602 22.77 21.83 -3.46
CA LEU A 602 23.19 21.77 -4.87
C LEU A 602 24.70 22.05 -5.00
N GLN A 603 25.23 22.96 -4.19
CA GLN A 603 26.66 23.28 -4.18
C GLN A 603 27.52 22.13 -3.64
N ILE A 604 26.97 21.28 -2.77
CA ILE A 604 27.65 20.11 -2.22
C ILE A 604 27.51 18.90 -3.17
N LYS A 605 26.30 18.63 -3.66
CA LYS A 605 25.96 17.40 -4.40
C LYS A 605 26.07 17.52 -5.92
N GLY A 606 26.18 18.73 -6.46
CA GLY A 606 26.23 19.01 -7.89
C GLY A 606 24.89 18.86 -8.63
N ARG A 607 23.96 18.04 -8.12
CA ARG A 607 22.57 17.88 -8.61
C ARG A 607 21.63 17.49 -7.47
N ILE A 608 20.34 17.80 -7.62
CA ILE A 608 19.30 17.44 -6.66
C ILE A 608 18.17 16.74 -7.40
N HIS A 609 17.71 15.61 -6.86
CA HIS A 609 16.57 14.86 -7.39
C HIS A 609 15.52 14.67 -6.31
N HIS A 610 14.24 14.73 -6.70
CA HIS A 610 13.07 14.41 -5.86
C HIS A 610 13.00 15.14 -4.51
N LEU A 611 13.37 16.43 -4.46
CA LEU A 611 13.25 17.21 -3.24
C LEU A 611 11.84 17.76 -3.09
N GLU A 612 11.16 17.40 -2.01
CA GLU A 612 9.83 17.92 -1.69
C GLU A 612 9.92 19.34 -1.12
N MET A 613 9.12 20.25 -1.67
CA MET A 613 9.09 21.66 -1.31
C MET A 613 7.66 22.20 -1.36
N LEU A 614 7.44 23.35 -0.72
CA LEU A 614 6.16 24.06 -0.77
C LEU A 614 6.26 25.28 -1.69
N TRP A 615 5.36 25.36 -2.66
CA TRP A 615 5.23 26.48 -3.58
C TRP A 615 3.91 27.23 -3.36
N HIS A 616 3.87 28.48 -3.81
CA HIS A 616 2.65 29.26 -4.00
C HIS A 616 2.39 29.42 -5.49
N ASN A 617 1.14 29.23 -5.89
CA ASN A 617 0.69 29.67 -7.22
C ASN A 617 0.37 31.18 -7.21
N LYS A 618 0.06 31.74 -8.39
CA LYS A 618 -0.29 33.16 -8.56
C LYS A 618 -1.50 33.61 -7.72
N ARG A 619 -2.34 32.69 -7.24
CA ARG A 619 -3.50 32.97 -6.37
C ARG A 619 -3.15 32.89 -4.87
N GLY A 620 -1.94 32.48 -4.52
CA GLY A 620 -1.47 32.30 -3.14
C GLY A 620 -1.82 30.95 -2.53
N GLU A 621 -2.29 29.97 -3.31
CA GLU A 621 -2.56 28.62 -2.82
C GLU A 621 -1.25 27.85 -2.65
N VAL A 622 -1.14 27.10 -1.56
CA VAL A 622 0.04 26.27 -1.25
C VAL A 622 -0.04 24.96 -2.04
N LEU A 623 1.03 24.67 -2.79
CA LEU A 623 1.22 23.45 -3.56
C LEU A 623 2.39 22.65 -2.98
N ALA A 624 2.18 21.37 -2.72
CA ALA A 624 3.28 20.46 -2.43
C ALA A 624 3.90 20.02 -3.77
N VAL A 625 5.14 20.39 -4.00
CA VAL A 625 5.85 20.09 -5.25
C VAL A 625 7.07 19.23 -4.99
N GLU A 626 7.32 18.28 -5.88
CA GLU A 626 8.57 17.54 -5.95
C GLU A 626 9.45 18.18 -7.03
N VAL A 627 10.67 18.55 -6.67
CA VAL A 627 11.57 19.37 -7.49
C VAL A 627 12.90 18.65 -7.73
N SER A 628 13.38 18.68 -8.97
CA SER A 628 14.74 18.28 -9.33
C SER A 628 15.47 19.43 -10.00
N VAL A 629 16.75 19.61 -9.67
CA VAL A 629 17.56 20.75 -10.11
C VAL A 629 18.92 20.29 -10.60
N GLU A 630 19.29 20.71 -11.80
CA GLU A 630 20.58 20.44 -12.42
C GLU A 630 21.24 21.72 -12.95
N PRO A 631 22.55 21.93 -12.72
CA PRO A 631 23.29 23.03 -13.31
C PRO A 631 23.58 22.76 -14.79
N ILE A 632 23.28 23.74 -15.64
CA ILE A 632 23.52 23.69 -17.08
C ILE A 632 24.28 24.93 -17.54
N THR A 633 24.94 24.85 -18.70
CA THR A 633 25.55 26.02 -19.34
C THR A 633 24.78 26.35 -20.61
N LEU A 634 24.13 27.52 -20.66
CA LEU A 634 23.38 27.98 -21.82
C LEU A 634 24.06 29.22 -22.40
N ASN A 635 24.50 29.18 -23.66
CA ASN A 635 25.22 30.28 -24.32
C ASN A 635 26.38 30.82 -23.47
N GLU A 636 27.23 29.94 -22.95
CA GLU A 636 28.36 30.27 -22.05
C GLU A 636 27.95 30.88 -20.69
N THR A 637 26.66 30.95 -20.37
CA THR A 637 26.13 31.46 -19.10
C THR A 637 25.75 30.29 -18.17
N PRO A 638 26.21 30.29 -16.90
CA PRO A 638 25.79 29.29 -15.92
C PRO A 638 24.32 29.46 -15.52
N CYS A 639 23.53 28.41 -15.73
CA CYS A 639 22.10 28.37 -15.47
C CYS A 639 21.74 27.14 -14.62
N LEU A 640 20.52 27.12 -14.09
CA LEU A 640 19.91 25.99 -13.40
C LEU A 640 18.67 25.57 -14.18
N LEU A 641 18.59 24.28 -14.52
CA LEU A 641 17.40 23.62 -15.03
C LEU A 641 16.63 23.04 -13.85
N LEU A 642 15.39 23.46 -13.67
CA LEU A 642 14.51 22.98 -12.62
C LEU A 642 13.28 22.31 -13.24
N THR A 643 13.01 21.07 -12.82
CA THR A 643 11.77 20.36 -13.10
C THR A 643 10.95 20.25 -11.82
N ALA A 644 9.64 20.49 -11.91
CA ALA A 644 8.74 20.42 -10.75
C ALA A 644 7.40 19.74 -11.11
N ARG A 645 6.90 18.95 -10.17
CA ARG A 645 5.61 18.24 -10.27
C ARG A 645 4.78 18.44 -9.01
N ASP A 646 3.48 18.62 -9.18
CA ASP A 646 2.53 18.68 -8.06
C ASP A 646 2.28 17.28 -7.46
N VAL A 647 2.55 17.11 -6.17
CA VAL A 647 2.33 15.88 -5.39
C VAL A 647 1.23 16.04 -4.32
N SER A 648 0.48 17.14 -4.36
CA SER A 648 -0.52 17.49 -3.33
C SER A 648 -1.60 16.40 -3.17
N LEU A 649 -2.10 15.82 -4.27
CA LEU A 649 -3.10 14.74 -4.23
C LEU A 649 -2.56 13.46 -3.56
N LEU A 650 -1.32 13.09 -3.85
CA LEU A 650 -0.67 11.91 -3.26
C LEU A 650 -0.52 12.08 -1.74
N LYS A 651 -0.07 13.26 -1.30
CA LYS A 651 0.12 13.57 0.13
C LYS A 651 -1.19 13.57 0.90
N ASN A 652 -2.24 14.16 0.33
CA ASN A 652 -3.57 14.13 0.94
C ASN A 652 -4.08 12.70 1.09
N ALA A 653 -3.87 11.85 0.08
CA ALA A 653 -4.24 10.43 0.17
C ALA A 653 -3.44 9.68 1.25
N GLN A 654 -2.13 9.91 1.37
CA GLN A 654 -1.29 9.31 2.42
C GLN A 654 -1.70 9.75 3.83
N ALA A 655 -1.98 11.04 4.01
CA ALA A 655 -2.50 11.57 5.27
C ALA A 655 -3.83 10.91 5.65
N GLN A 656 -4.73 10.73 4.66
CA GLN A 656 -6.00 10.06 4.86
C GLN A 656 -5.83 8.58 5.26
N ILE A 657 -4.93 7.84 4.61
CA ILE A 657 -4.63 6.44 4.96
C ILE A 657 -4.09 6.35 6.39
N ARG A 658 -3.15 7.23 6.75
CA ARG A 658 -2.61 7.29 8.11
C ARG A 658 -3.70 7.61 9.13
N HIS A 659 -4.60 8.54 8.81
CA HIS A 659 -5.74 8.87 9.66
C HIS A 659 -6.67 7.66 9.86
N LEU A 660 -7.03 6.95 8.78
CA LEU A 660 -7.86 5.74 8.84
C LEU A 660 -7.19 4.57 9.57
N ALA A 661 -5.87 4.49 9.59
CA ALA A 661 -5.14 3.46 10.32
C ALA A 661 -5.21 3.63 11.85
N TYR A 662 -5.41 4.86 12.33
CA TYR A 662 -5.36 5.21 13.76
C TYR A 662 -6.68 5.76 14.33
N HIS A 663 -7.68 6.03 13.48
CA HIS A 663 -8.99 6.56 13.89
C HIS A 663 -10.15 5.69 13.38
N ASP A 664 -11.25 5.68 14.13
CA ASP A 664 -12.52 5.10 13.72
C ASP A 664 -13.17 5.98 12.64
N PRO A 665 -13.57 5.42 11.47
CA PRO A 665 -14.07 6.23 10.36
C PRO A 665 -15.46 6.83 10.62
N LEU A 666 -16.25 6.30 11.56
CA LEU A 666 -17.59 6.80 11.85
C LEU A 666 -17.57 7.94 12.87
N THR A 667 -16.81 7.77 13.95
CA THR A 667 -16.77 8.72 15.08
C THR A 667 -15.56 9.63 15.07
N ASN A 668 -14.55 9.35 14.23
CA ASN A 668 -13.26 10.05 14.19
C ASN A 668 -12.42 9.92 15.47
N LEU A 669 -12.88 9.15 16.45
CA LEU A 669 -12.13 8.87 17.68
C LEU A 669 -10.91 7.97 17.39
N PRO A 670 -9.85 8.03 18.20
CA PRO A 670 -8.82 7.00 18.26
C PRO A 670 -9.39 5.58 18.21
N ASN A 671 -8.83 4.75 17.35
CA ASN A 671 -9.16 3.33 17.28
C ASN A 671 -8.31 2.51 18.28
N ARG A 672 -8.50 1.18 18.28
CA ARG A 672 -7.75 0.28 19.15
C ARG A 672 -6.22 0.43 19.04
N ALA A 673 -5.69 0.64 17.83
CA ALA A 673 -4.23 0.76 17.65
C ALA A 673 -3.69 2.03 18.32
N LEU A 674 -4.33 3.18 18.08
CA LEU A 674 -3.91 4.44 18.70
C LEU A 674 -4.14 4.46 20.22
N LEU A 675 -5.21 3.83 20.71
CA LEU A 675 -5.45 3.68 22.14
C LEU A 675 -4.32 2.88 22.81
N MET A 676 -3.89 1.76 22.23
CA MET A 676 -2.84 0.91 22.81
C MET A 676 -1.50 1.65 22.91
N ASP A 677 -1.15 2.43 21.88
CA ASP A 677 0.04 3.28 21.87
C ASP A 677 -0.04 4.34 22.99
N ARG A 678 -1.15 5.09 23.06
CA ARG A 678 -1.38 6.10 24.12
C ARG A 678 -1.38 5.48 25.51
N LEU A 679 -2.02 4.34 25.70
CA LEU A 679 -2.09 3.65 26.98
C LEU A 679 -0.69 3.20 27.44
N SER A 680 0.13 2.68 26.52
CA SER A 680 1.53 2.32 26.82
C SER A 680 2.36 3.53 27.26
N GLN A 681 2.22 4.66 26.54
CA GLN A 681 2.91 5.90 26.88
C GLN A 681 2.44 6.46 28.23
N GLN A 682 1.13 6.48 28.49
CA GLN A 682 0.58 6.98 29.74
C GLN A 682 0.98 6.12 30.95
N ILE A 683 0.97 4.79 30.84
CA ILE A 683 1.45 3.91 31.92
C ILE A 683 2.90 4.25 32.29
N ALA A 684 3.77 4.46 31.30
CA ALA A 684 5.16 4.83 31.54
C ALA A 684 5.29 6.21 32.20
N LEU A 685 4.52 7.20 31.76
CA LEU A 685 4.52 8.56 32.31
C LEU A 685 3.99 8.60 33.75
N LEU A 686 2.83 8.00 34.00
CA LEU A 686 2.21 7.97 35.33
C LEU A 686 3.11 7.27 36.35
N LYS A 687 3.72 6.15 35.95
CA LYS A 687 4.69 5.43 36.79
C LYS A 687 5.92 6.29 37.11
N ARG A 688 6.45 7.04 36.13
CA ARG A 688 7.61 7.92 36.32
C ARG A 688 7.32 9.07 37.30
N HIS A 689 6.12 9.62 37.24
CA HIS A 689 5.72 10.77 38.06
C HIS A 689 4.98 10.39 39.34
N ASN A 690 4.83 9.09 39.64
CA ASN A 690 4.06 8.57 40.77
C ASN A 690 2.62 9.10 40.82
N LEU A 691 2.03 9.29 39.63
CA LEU A 691 0.64 9.68 39.44
C LEU A 691 -0.21 8.45 39.13
N ARG A 692 -1.52 8.59 39.27
CA ARG A 692 -2.49 7.56 38.89
C ARG A 692 -3.27 7.96 37.64
N GLY A 693 -3.87 6.98 37.02
CA GLY A 693 -4.83 7.16 35.95
C GLY A 693 -5.97 6.15 36.09
N ALA A 694 -6.92 6.21 35.18
CA ALA A 694 -7.97 5.21 35.12
C ALA A 694 -8.37 4.92 33.67
N LEU A 695 -8.74 3.67 33.43
CA LEU A 695 -9.29 3.19 32.19
C LEU A 695 -10.75 2.83 32.43
N LEU A 696 -11.66 3.55 31.78
CA LEU A 696 -13.10 3.28 31.80
C LEU A 696 -13.44 2.59 30.47
N PHE A 697 -14.00 1.40 30.54
CA PHE A 697 -14.48 0.64 29.40
C PHE A 697 -16.01 0.70 29.42
N LEU A 698 -16.61 1.25 28.38
CA LEU A 698 -18.03 1.47 28.24
C LEU A 698 -18.61 0.62 27.11
N ASP A 699 -19.82 0.13 27.32
CA ASP A 699 -20.62 -0.56 26.30
C ASP A 699 -22.07 -0.08 26.38
N LEU A 700 -22.68 0.15 25.21
CA LEU A 700 -24.06 0.64 25.12
C LEU A 700 -25.05 -0.53 25.25
N ASP A 701 -25.80 -0.54 26.35
CA ASP A 701 -26.75 -1.59 26.64
C ASP A 701 -27.81 -1.71 25.54
N HIS A 702 -28.05 -2.94 25.08
CA HIS A 702 -29.07 -3.26 24.09
C HIS A 702 -28.91 -2.52 22.74
N PHE A 703 -27.73 -1.99 22.41
CA PHE A 703 -27.49 -1.28 21.14
C PHE A 703 -27.80 -2.15 19.92
N LYS A 704 -27.53 -3.46 19.99
CA LYS A 704 -27.93 -4.40 18.93
C LYS A 704 -29.43 -4.37 18.63
N HIS A 705 -30.30 -4.25 19.64
CA HIS A 705 -31.74 -4.16 19.42
C HIS A 705 -32.13 -2.88 18.66
N ILE A 706 -31.38 -1.79 18.85
CA ILE A 706 -31.59 -0.54 18.11
C ILE A 706 -31.27 -0.76 16.63
N ASN A 707 -30.12 -1.38 16.33
CA ASN A 707 -29.76 -1.73 14.95
C ASN A 707 -30.77 -2.68 14.30
N ASP A 708 -31.20 -3.71 15.04
CA ASP A 708 -32.14 -4.72 14.54
C ASP A 708 -33.55 -4.14 14.33
N SER A 709 -33.97 -3.15 15.12
CA SER A 709 -35.32 -2.59 15.07
C SER A 709 -35.44 -1.32 14.20
N LEU A 710 -34.42 -0.48 14.18
CA LEU A 710 -34.43 0.85 13.54
C LEU A 710 -33.40 1.01 12.42
N GLY A 711 -32.52 0.01 12.23
CA GLY A 711 -31.51 -0.03 11.18
C GLY A 711 -30.19 0.64 11.55
N HIS A 712 -29.13 0.26 10.83
CA HIS A 712 -27.77 0.76 11.03
C HIS A 712 -27.60 2.30 10.95
N PRO A 713 -28.29 3.05 10.05
CA PRO A 713 -28.13 4.52 10.00
C PRO A 713 -28.54 5.24 11.29
N VAL A 714 -29.58 4.73 11.98
CA VAL A 714 -30.00 5.26 13.28
C VAL A 714 -28.95 4.92 14.35
N GLY A 715 -28.47 3.67 14.36
CA GLY A 715 -27.37 3.26 15.24
C GLY A 715 -26.10 4.10 15.07
N ASP A 716 -25.72 4.41 13.83
CA ASP A 716 -24.58 5.28 13.52
C ASP A 716 -24.76 6.69 14.11
N THR A 717 -25.99 7.20 14.10
CA THR A 717 -26.30 8.52 14.68
C THR A 717 -26.26 8.48 16.21
N VAL A 718 -26.75 7.39 16.82
CA VAL A 718 -26.61 7.15 18.27
C VAL A 718 -25.12 7.18 18.66
N LEU A 719 -24.27 6.47 17.92
CA LEU A 719 -22.82 6.41 18.20
C LEU A 719 -22.15 7.79 18.07
N LYS A 720 -22.56 8.61 17.11
CA LYS A 720 -22.09 10.00 16.95
C LYS A 720 -22.50 10.89 18.12
N ILE A 721 -23.75 10.76 18.61
CA ILE A 721 -24.22 11.51 19.78
C ILE A 721 -23.46 11.09 21.04
N VAL A 722 -23.27 9.79 21.24
CA VAL A 722 -22.47 9.24 22.36
C VAL A 722 -21.04 9.76 22.30
N THR A 723 -20.43 9.79 21.11
CA THR A 723 -19.09 10.36 20.90
C THR A 723 -19.02 11.82 21.33
N ALA A 724 -19.93 12.66 20.83
CA ALA A 724 -19.95 14.08 21.17
C ALA A 724 -20.15 14.31 22.68
N ARG A 725 -20.99 13.50 23.32
CA ARG A 725 -21.22 13.51 24.78
C ARG A 725 -19.95 13.14 25.55
N LEU A 726 -19.24 12.10 25.14
CA LEU A 726 -17.97 11.68 25.76
C LEU A 726 -16.90 12.76 25.63
N GLU A 727 -16.66 13.27 24.42
CA GLU A 727 -15.63 14.29 24.17
C GLU A 727 -15.89 15.59 24.94
N ALA A 728 -17.16 15.99 25.09
CA ALA A 728 -17.54 17.18 25.87
C ALA A 728 -17.36 16.99 27.39
N SER A 729 -17.27 15.74 27.86
CA SER A 729 -17.27 15.40 29.29
C SER A 729 -15.88 15.09 29.85
N VAL A 730 -14.86 15.00 29.00
CA VAL A 730 -13.47 14.68 29.40
C VAL A 730 -12.53 15.85 29.10
N ARG A 731 -11.35 15.87 29.72
CA ARG A 731 -10.35 16.93 29.52
C ARG A 731 -9.56 16.69 28.23
N MET A 732 -8.87 17.73 27.73
CA MET A 732 -8.00 17.59 26.56
C MET A 732 -6.84 16.60 26.76
N GLU A 733 -6.40 16.40 28.01
CA GLU A 733 -5.35 15.42 28.36
C GLU A 733 -5.87 13.98 28.44
N ASP A 734 -7.19 13.81 28.57
CA ASP A 734 -7.84 12.51 28.56
C ASP A 734 -8.04 12.02 27.13
N THR A 735 -8.19 10.72 26.95
CA THR A 735 -8.41 10.12 25.62
C THR A 735 -9.72 9.35 25.60
N VAL A 736 -10.61 9.73 24.68
CA VAL A 736 -11.75 8.89 24.29
C VAL A 736 -11.35 8.08 23.06
N ALA A 737 -11.68 6.79 23.05
CA ALA A 737 -11.43 5.89 21.93
C ALA A 737 -12.65 5.01 21.68
N ARG A 738 -12.78 4.51 20.45
CA ARG A 738 -13.80 3.51 20.08
C ARG A 738 -13.09 2.25 19.62
N LEU A 739 -13.40 1.12 20.25
CA LEU A 739 -12.74 -0.16 19.94
C LEU A 739 -13.43 -0.91 18.80
N GLY A 740 -14.72 -0.66 18.61
CA GLY A 740 -15.55 -1.26 17.58
C GLY A 740 -16.98 -1.42 18.09
N GLY A 741 -17.96 -1.55 17.19
CA GLY A 741 -19.37 -1.72 17.60
C GLY A 741 -19.85 -0.60 18.52
N ASP A 742 -20.36 -0.98 19.68
CA ASP A 742 -20.87 -0.17 20.79
C ASP A 742 -19.86 0.06 21.93
N GLU A 743 -18.60 -0.34 21.75
CA GLU A 743 -17.56 -0.28 22.77
C GLU A 743 -16.72 1.00 22.70
N PHE A 744 -16.71 1.74 23.81
CA PHE A 744 -15.92 2.95 23.99
C PHE A 744 -14.95 2.80 25.16
N VAL A 745 -13.84 3.52 25.10
CA VAL A 745 -12.86 3.59 26.19
C VAL A 745 -12.54 5.03 26.49
N VAL A 746 -12.51 5.39 27.78
CA VAL A 746 -12.01 6.66 28.27
C VAL A 746 -10.77 6.40 29.14
N LEU A 747 -9.65 7.00 28.76
CA LEU A 747 -8.40 6.97 29.52
C LEU A 747 -8.21 8.31 30.22
N LEU A 748 -8.31 8.28 31.54
CA LEU A 748 -8.05 9.42 32.43
C LEU A 748 -6.58 9.42 32.84
N SER A 749 -5.92 10.57 32.65
CA SER A 749 -4.49 10.71 32.92
C SER A 749 -4.21 11.77 34.00
N GLY A 750 -3.15 11.59 34.78
CA GLY A 750 -2.61 12.64 35.65
C GLY A 750 -3.40 12.88 36.94
N LEU A 751 -4.00 11.84 37.52
CA LEU A 751 -4.74 11.92 38.79
C LEU A 751 -3.77 11.89 39.97
N ASP A 752 -3.85 12.89 40.84
CA ASP A 752 -3.06 12.99 42.06
C ASP A 752 -3.88 12.55 43.28
N GLY A 753 -3.21 12.04 44.31
CA GLY A 753 -3.81 11.59 45.56
C GLY A 753 -3.62 10.09 45.85
N SER A 754 -4.14 9.69 47.00
CA SER A 754 -4.12 8.30 47.45
C SER A 754 -5.03 7.42 46.57
N ARG A 755 -4.82 6.10 46.61
CA ARG A 755 -5.68 5.15 45.88
C ARG A 755 -7.17 5.32 46.22
N ILE A 756 -7.49 5.62 47.49
CA ILE A 756 -8.88 5.76 47.95
C ILE A 756 -9.50 7.04 47.36
N GLU A 757 -8.79 8.16 47.42
CA GLU A 757 -9.24 9.45 46.88
C GLU A 757 -9.42 9.37 45.35
N VAL A 758 -8.43 8.83 44.64
CA VAL A 758 -8.49 8.65 43.19
C VAL A 758 -9.62 7.70 42.80
N SER A 759 -9.81 6.60 43.54
CA SER A 759 -10.90 5.66 43.26
C SER A 759 -12.27 6.33 43.43
N ALA A 760 -12.46 7.17 44.45
CA ALA A 760 -13.71 7.90 44.67
C ALA A 760 -13.94 8.94 43.56
N GLN A 761 -12.90 9.69 43.19
CA GLN A 761 -12.96 10.68 42.11
C GLN A 761 -13.32 10.04 40.76
N VAL A 762 -12.68 8.91 40.43
CA VAL A 762 -12.93 8.21 39.16
C VAL A 762 -14.34 7.61 39.15
N GLN A 763 -14.82 7.10 40.29
CA GLN A 763 -16.18 6.59 40.41
C GLN A 763 -17.21 7.70 40.17
N GLU A 764 -17.03 8.86 40.79
CA GLU A 764 -17.92 10.02 40.60
C GLU A 764 -17.94 10.49 39.13
N LEU A 765 -16.77 10.55 38.48
CA LEU A 765 -16.70 10.90 37.06
C LEU A 765 -17.37 9.86 36.17
N ALA A 766 -17.15 8.56 36.43
CA ALA A 766 -17.77 7.48 35.68
C ALA A 766 -19.30 7.48 35.83
N ASP A 767 -19.82 7.75 37.03
CA ASP A 767 -21.26 7.87 37.27
C ASP A 767 -21.84 9.12 36.58
N THR A 768 -21.10 10.24 36.57
CA THR A 768 -21.49 11.43 35.81
C THR A 768 -21.56 11.15 34.31
N LEU A 769 -20.56 10.44 33.75
CA LEU A 769 -20.57 10.02 32.35
C LEU A 769 -21.75 9.10 32.06
N ARG A 770 -22.02 8.13 32.93
CA ARG A 770 -23.15 7.21 32.80
C ARG A 770 -24.49 7.94 32.72
N GLU A 771 -24.71 8.92 33.60
CA GLU A 771 -25.94 9.73 33.62
C GLU A 771 -26.09 10.57 32.36
N LEU A 772 -25.03 11.27 31.96
CA LEU A 772 -25.01 12.12 30.77
C LEU A 772 -25.25 11.31 29.48
N LEU A 773 -24.67 10.12 29.39
CA LEU A 773 -24.88 9.21 28.26
C LEU A 773 -26.30 8.62 28.24
N SER A 774 -26.90 8.40 29.42
CA SER A 774 -28.26 7.87 29.58
C SER A 774 -29.37 8.87 29.24
N GLU A 775 -29.03 10.14 29.02
CA GLU A 775 -29.99 11.16 28.65
C GLU A 775 -30.72 10.80 27.33
N PRO A 776 -32.05 10.96 27.26
CA PRO A 776 -32.82 10.66 26.05
C PRO A 776 -32.31 11.43 24.84
N MET A 777 -32.23 10.74 23.70
CA MET A 777 -31.88 11.32 22.41
C MET A 777 -33.09 11.34 21.48
N PHE A 778 -33.23 12.41 20.70
CA PHE A 778 -34.34 12.60 19.75
C PHE A 778 -33.83 12.36 18.33
N LEU A 779 -34.26 11.27 17.71
CA LEU A 779 -33.81 10.81 16.39
C LEU A 779 -35.03 10.44 15.54
N ASP A 780 -35.19 11.06 14.37
CA ASP A 780 -36.29 10.80 13.42
C ASP A 780 -37.69 10.78 14.04
N GLY A 781 -37.93 11.65 15.03
CA GLY A 781 -39.22 11.74 15.75
C GLY A 781 -39.42 10.70 16.86
N HIS A 782 -38.45 9.80 17.08
CA HIS A 782 -38.41 8.87 18.19
C HIS A 782 -37.58 9.42 19.36
N ARG A 783 -38.08 9.23 20.58
CA ARG A 783 -37.31 9.46 21.81
C ARG A 783 -36.66 8.14 22.21
N LEU A 784 -35.36 8.00 21.96
CA LEU A 784 -34.58 6.82 22.31
C LEU A 784 -33.83 7.05 23.62
N GLN A 785 -33.78 6.02 24.45
CA GLN A 785 -32.99 6.02 25.68
C GLN A 785 -32.03 4.85 25.60
N VAL A 786 -30.73 5.17 25.59
CA VAL A 786 -29.63 4.20 25.53
C VAL A 786 -28.82 4.40 26.80
N THR A 787 -28.59 3.32 27.54
CA THR A 787 -27.82 3.38 28.79
C THR A 787 -26.45 2.72 28.59
N PRO A 788 -25.38 3.23 29.20
CA PRO A 788 -24.09 2.55 29.18
C PRO A 788 -23.89 1.69 30.44
N SER A 789 -23.25 0.55 30.26
CA SER A 789 -22.56 -0.16 31.35
C SER A 789 -21.10 0.26 31.34
N ILE A 790 -20.49 0.51 32.50
CA ILE A 790 -19.11 1.01 32.62
C ILE A 790 -18.28 0.13 33.57
N GLY A 791 -17.15 -0.37 33.09
CA GLY A 791 -16.12 -1.04 33.88
C GLY A 791 -14.87 -0.19 34.06
N VAL A 792 -14.32 -0.13 35.26
CA VAL A 792 -13.20 0.77 35.58
C VAL A 792 -11.98 0.02 36.09
N ALA A 793 -10.79 0.33 35.56
CA ALA A 793 -9.51 -0.16 36.06
C ALA A 793 -8.54 1.01 36.35
N LEU A 794 -7.91 1.02 37.54
CA LEU A 794 -6.96 2.05 37.94
C LEU A 794 -5.54 1.74 37.47
N ILE A 795 -4.79 2.77 37.10
CA ILE A 795 -3.39 2.69 36.68
C ILE A 795 -2.53 3.33 37.77
N PRO A 796 -1.46 2.65 38.26
CA PRO A 796 -0.99 1.30 37.93
C PRO A 796 -1.59 0.19 38.81
N ASP A 797 -2.48 0.52 39.76
CA ASP A 797 -2.97 -0.41 40.80
C ASP A 797 -3.61 -1.68 40.23
N HIS A 798 -4.30 -1.57 39.11
CA HIS A 798 -4.96 -2.67 38.42
C HIS A 798 -4.21 -3.11 37.16
N GLY A 799 -2.93 -2.78 36.97
CA GLY A 799 -2.17 -3.35 35.85
C GLY A 799 -0.99 -2.50 35.41
N SER A 800 0.05 -3.15 34.90
CA SER A 800 1.26 -2.51 34.39
C SER A 800 1.42 -2.61 32.88
N THR A 801 0.47 -3.24 32.19
CA THR A 801 0.45 -3.35 30.72
C THR A 801 -0.93 -2.92 30.19
N PRO A 802 -1.00 -2.40 28.94
CA PRO A 802 -2.26 -2.09 28.28
C PRO A 802 -3.25 -3.26 28.27
N ALA A 803 -2.74 -4.46 27.98
CA ALA A 803 -3.55 -5.68 27.90
C ALA A 803 -4.18 -6.05 29.25
N ASP A 804 -3.43 -5.95 30.35
CA ASP A 804 -3.95 -6.23 31.70
C ASP A 804 -5.07 -5.26 32.09
N LEU A 805 -4.87 -3.97 31.81
CA LEU A 805 -5.82 -2.92 32.16
C LEU A 805 -7.13 -3.06 31.38
N LEU A 806 -7.05 -3.29 30.07
CA LEU A 806 -8.24 -3.53 29.25
C LEU A 806 -8.98 -4.79 29.71
N LYS A 807 -8.26 -5.90 29.96
CA LYS A 807 -8.86 -7.14 30.46
C LYS A 807 -9.60 -6.92 31.79
N ARG A 808 -9.02 -6.14 32.71
CA ARG A 808 -9.62 -5.92 34.04
C ARG A 808 -10.77 -4.93 33.99
N ALA A 809 -10.68 -3.89 33.16
CA ALA A 809 -11.80 -2.99 32.90
C ALA A 809 -12.97 -3.74 32.24
N ASP A 810 -12.70 -4.67 31.31
CA ASP A 810 -13.70 -5.54 30.68
C ASP A 810 -14.36 -6.50 31.68
N ILE A 811 -13.58 -7.14 32.57
CA ILE A 811 -14.15 -7.96 33.66
C ILE A 811 -15.11 -7.13 34.55
N ALA A 812 -14.75 -5.89 34.84
CA ALA A 812 -15.60 -4.99 35.61
C ALA A 812 -16.85 -4.57 34.81
N LEU A 813 -16.71 -4.31 33.51
CA LEU A 813 -17.81 -3.99 32.60
C LEU A 813 -18.82 -5.15 32.52
N TYR A 814 -18.33 -6.38 32.42
CA TYR A 814 -19.17 -7.56 32.47
C TYR A 814 -19.96 -7.65 33.78
N ARG A 815 -19.33 -7.32 34.92
CA ARG A 815 -20.02 -7.25 36.21
C ARG A 815 -21.08 -6.15 36.24
N ALA A 816 -20.83 -5.01 35.60
CA ALA A 816 -21.84 -3.96 35.45
C ALA A 816 -23.06 -4.48 34.67
N LYS A 817 -22.83 -5.24 33.58
CA LYS A 817 -23.90 -5.87 32.81
C LYS A 817 -24.70 -6.90 33.62
N ASP A 818 -24.03 -7.77 34.37
CA ASP A 818 -24.66 -8.82 35.19
C ASP A 818 -25.42 -8.27 36.41
N SER A 819 -25.04 -7.10 36.91
CA SER A 819 -25.66 -6.46 38.09
C SER A 819 -26.90 -5.61 37.77
N GLY A 820 -27.42 -5.70 36.54
CA GLY A 820 -28.64 -5.01 36.11
C GLY A 820 -28.44 -3.99 34.99
N ARG A 821 -27.22 -3.85 34.44
CA ARG A 821 -26.86 -2.86 33.42
C ARG A 821 -27.03 -1.41 33.90
N ASN A 822 -26.74 -0.42 33.06
CA ASN A 822 -26.81 1.00 33.41
C ASN A 822 -26.14 1.32 34.76
N THR A 823 -24.93 0.82 34.96
CA THR A 823 -24.20 0.97 36.22
C THR A 823 -22.70 1.01 35.97
N THR A 824 -21.97 1.47 36.97
CA THR A 824 -20.51 1.57 36.97
C THR A 824 -19.94 0.55 37.95
N GLN A 825 -18.93 -0.21 37.55
CA GLN A 825 -18.23 -1.15 38.42
C GLN A 825 -16.72 -0.90 38.39
N MET A 826 -16.13 -0.74 39.58
CA MET A 826 -14.69 -0.71 39.76
C MET A 826 -14.14 -2.13 39.80
N PHE A 827 -13.01 -2.38 39.14
CA PHE A 827 -12.38 -3.68 39.16
C PHE A 827 -11.92 -4.06 40.57
N HIS A 828 -12.32 -5.26 41.01
CA HIS A 828 -11.81 -5.92 42.20
C HIS A 828 -11.28 -7.32 41.86
N ASN A 829 -10.21 -7.75 42.53
CA ASN A 829 -9.61 -9.08 42.29
C ASN A 829 -10.60 -10.25 42.48
N SER A 830 -11.60 -10.10 43.35
CA SER A 830 -12.68 -11.08 43.52
C SER A 830 -13.48 -11.28 42.22
N MET A 831 -13.69 -10.22 41.43
CA MET A 831 -14.43 -10.29 40.16
C MET A 831 -13.73 -11.19 39.14
N GLN A 832 -12.40 -11.07 39.04
CA GLN A 832 -11.60 -11.92 38.15
C GLN A 832 -11.66 -13.39 38.57
N LYS A 833 -11.60 -13.66 39.88
CA LYS A 833 -11.74 -15.03 40.41
C LYS A 833 -13.09 -15.63 40.03
N THR A 834 -14.18 -14.91 40.27
CA THR A 834 -15.53 -15.39 39.97
C THR A 834 -15.77 -15.51 38.45
N ALA A 835 -15.19 -14.63 37.62
CA ALA A 835 -15.25 -14.78 36.16
C ALA A 835 -14.52 -16.05 35.68
N SER A 836 -13.33 -16.33 36.25
CA SER A 836 -12.59 -17.56 35.95
C SER A 836 -13.30 -18.82 36.43
N GLU A 837 -13.92 -18.79 37.62
CA GLU A 837 -14.70 -19.90 38.18
C GLU A 837 -15.93 -20.19 37.31
N ARG A 838 -16.61 -19.14 36.83
CA ARG A 838 -17.75 -19.26 35.91
C ARG A 838 -17.36 -19.89 34.58
N LEU A 839 -16.26 -19.43 33.96
CA LEU A 839 -15.77 -20.00 32.70
C LEU A 839 -15.41 -21.48 32.84
N ARG A 840 -14.73 -21.83 33.95
CA ARG A 840 -14.43 -23.22 34.28
C ARG A 840 -15.72 -24.04 34.43
N MET A 841 -16.67 -23.55 35.21
CA MET A 841 -17.97 -24.19 35.41
C MET A 841 -18.71 -24.40 34.09
N GLU A 842 -18.75 -23.42 33.19
CA GLU A 842 -19.36 -23.57 31.87
C GLU A 842 -18.68 -24.68 31.06
N THR A 843 -17.35 -24.72 31.08
CA THR A 843 -16.57 -25.75 30.39
C THR A 843 -16.87 -27.14 30.92
N ASP A 844 -16.92 -27.30 32.25
CA ASP A 844 -17.21 -28.57 32.91
C ASP A 844 -18.67 -29.02 32.63
N LEU A 845 -19.64 -28.10 32.67
CA LEU A 845 -21.05 -28.39 32.40
C LEU A 845 -21.32 -28.91 30.98
N ARG A 846 -20.53 -28.50 29.99
CA ARG A 846 -20.63 -29.04 28.62
C ARG A 846 -20.35 -30.54 28.56
N LEU A 847 -19.49 -31.05 29.45
CA LEU A 847 -19.12 -32.46 29.49
C LEU A 847 -19.92 -33.24 30.53
N ALA A 848 -20.47 -32.57 31.54
CA ALA A 848 -21.15 -33.18 32.69
C ALA A 848 -22.28 -34.15 32.29
N LEU A 849 -23.10 -33.78 31.29
CA LEU A 849 -24.19 -34.64 30.82
C LEU A 849 -23.65 -35.94 30.18
N SER A 850 -22.64 -35.83 29.31
CA SER A 850 -21.99 -36.98 28.65
C SER A 850 -21.25 -37.92 29.61
N ARG A 851 -20.84 -37.39 30.77
CA ARG A 851 -20.09 -38.11 31.81
C ARG A 851 -20.99 -38.69 32.90
N GLY A 852 -22.31 -38.47 32.83
CA GLY A 852 -23.26 -38.95 33.84
C GLY A 852 -23.06 -38.29 35.21
N GLU A 853 -22.64 -37.02 35.24
CA GLU A 853 -22.39 -36.29 36.49
C GLU A 853 -23.66 -35.66 37.08
N PHE A 854 -24.76 -35.66 36.33
CA PHE A 854 -26.06 -35.19 36.81
C PHE A 854 -26.87 -36.33 37.42
N SER A 855 -27.65 -36.00 38.46
CA SER A 855 -28.67 -36.87 39.03
C SER A 855 -29.93 -36.08 39.35
N VAL A 856 -31.07 -36.75 39.43
CA VAL A 856 -32.35 -36.12 39.84
C VAL A 856 -32.70 -36.61 41.24
N HIS A 857 -32.93 -35.66 42.14
CA HIS A 857 -33.48 -35.91 43.47
C HIS A 857 -34.95 -35.52 43.50
N TYR A 858 -35.73 -36.14 44.37
CA TYR A 858 -37.17 -35.91 44.50
C TYR A 858 -37.47 -35.39 45.90
N GLN A 859 -38.18 -34.27 45.98
CA GLN A 859 -38.67 -33.73 47.24
C GLN A 859 -40.19 -33.92 47.35
N PRO A 860 -40.69 -34.55 48.43
CA PRO A 860 -42.13 -34.79 48.60
C PRO A 860 -42.92 -33.50 48.83
N GLN A 861 -44.09 -33.43 48.20
CA GLN A 861 -45.15 -32.47 48.48
C GLN A 861 -46.22 -33.16 49.33
N VAL A 862 -46.59 -32.56 50.46
CA VAL A 862 -47.42 -33.21 51.48
C VAL A 862 -48.72 -32.42 51.71
N ASP A 863 -49.83 -33.14 51.79
CA ASP A 863 -51.09 -32.60 52.28
C ASP A 863 -51.17 -32.77 53.80
N ALA A 864 -51.06 -31.65 54.51
CA ALA A 864 -51.07 -31.60 55.97
C ALA A 864 -52.41 -32.03 56.60
N ARG A 865 -53.51 -32.14 55.83
CA ARG A 865 -54.81 -32.61 56.34
C ARG A 865 -54.83 -34.10 56.63
N GLY A 866 -54.15 -34.88 55.79
CA GLY A 866 -54.04 -36.33 55.89
C GLY A 866 -52.64 -36.83 56.22
N ASN A 867 -51.66 -35.93 56.27
CA ASN A 867 -50.22 -36.22 56.31
C ASN A 867 -49.81 -37.23 55.22
N LYS A 868 -50.28 -37.00 54.00
CA LYS A 868 -50.04 -37.86 52.83
C LYS A 868 -49.17 -37.15 51.81
N ILE A 869 -48.24 -37.88 51.21
CA ILE A 869 -47.48 -37.41 50.05
C ILE A 869 -48.42 -37.41 48.85
N VAL A 870 -48.58 -36.25 48.22
CA VAL A 870 -49.48 -36.02 47.07
C VAL A 870 -48.73 -35.59 45.81
N GLY A 871 -47.42 -35.39 45.90
CA GLY A 871 -46.60 -35.01 44.78
C GLY A 871 -45.11 -35.12 45.11
N ALA A 872 -44.28 -34.92 44.09
CA ALA A 872 -42.84 -34.80 44.24
C ALA A 872 -42.29 -33.78 43.26
N GLU A 873 -41.36 -32.94 43.71
CA GLU A 873 -40.61 -32.03 42.85
C GLU A 873 -39.27 -32.67 42.44
N ALA A 874 -39.04 -32.74 41.14
CA ALA A 874 -37.80 -33.22 40.54
C ALA A 874 -36.75 -32.10 40.53
N LEU A 875 -35.66 -32.33 41.24
CA LEU A 875 -34.62 -31.36 41.50
C LEU A 875 -33.27 -31.89 41.02
N VAL A 876 -32.70 -31.23 40.00
CA VAL A 876 -31.39 -31.60 39.44
C VAL A 876 -30.27 -31.38 40.45
N ARG A 877 -29.32 -32.32 40.48
CA ARG A 877 -28.09 -32.27 41.26
C ARG A 877 -26.91 -32.51 40.32
N TRP A 878 -25.82 -31.80 40.58
CA TRP A 878 -24.57 -32.00 39.84
C TRP A 878 -23.48 -32.41 40.82
N GLN A 879 -22.93 -33.59 40.58
CA GLN A 879 -21.84 -34.15 41.35
C GLN A 879 -20.53 -34.02 40.57
N HIS A 880 -19.82 -32.92 40.78
CA HIS A 880 -18.56 -32.68 40.09
C HIS A 880 -17.47 -33.67 40.59
N PRO A 881 -16.69 -34.33 39.69
CA PRO A 881 -15.71 -35.35 40.08
C PRO A 881 -14.66 -34.87 41.08
N GLN A 882 -14.27 -33.60 41.01
CA GLN A 882 -13.21 -33.03 41.85
C GLN A 882 -13.72 -32.10 42.95
N LEU A 883 -14.88 -31.45 42.74
CA LEU A 883 -15.39 -30.40 43.63
C LEU A 883 -16.59 -30.89 44.46
N GLY A 884 -17.06 -32.12 44.22
CA GLY A 884 -18.24 -32.68 44.89
C GLY A 884 -19.53 -31.99 44.44
N ALA A 885 -20.54 -32.01 45.32
CA ALA A 885 -21.85 -31.45 45.04
C ALA A 885 -21.76 -29.93 44.77
N GLN A 886 -22.25 -29.50 43.62
CA GLN A 886 -22.29 -28.09 43.24
C GLN A 886 -23.67 -27.48 43.55
N SER A 887 -23.69 -26.16 43.82
CA SER A 887 -24.92 -25.44 44.15
C SER A 887 -25.85 -25.33 42.93
N PRO A 888 -27.11 -25.83 43.01
CA PRO A 888 -28.09 -25.68 41.93
C PRO A 888 -28.27 -24.25 41.46
N THR A 889 -28.34 -23.28 42.39
CA THR A 889 -28.50 -21.86 42.04
C THR A 889 -27.36 -21.33 41.17
N GLU A 890 -26.13 -21.80 41.39
CA GLU A 890 -24.97 -21.33 40.63
C GLU A 890 -24.89 -21.98 39.25
N PHE A 891 -24.98 -23.32 39.19
CA PHE A 891 -24.78 -24.02 37.91
C PHE A 891 -25.99 -23.93 36.99
N ILE A 892 -27.23 -23.84 37.51
CA ILE A 892 -28.43 -23.67 36.68
C ILE A 892 -28.35 -22.32 35.96
N LYS A 893 -27.93 -21.25 36.64
CA LYS A 893 -27.72 -19.94 36.00
C LYS A 893 -26.71 -20.03 34.85
N VAL A 894 -25.61 -20.78 35.03
CA VAL A 894 -24.63 -21.00 33.95
C VAL A 894 -25.21 -21.84 32.80
N LEU A 895 -25.98 -22.88 33.10
CA LEU A 895 -26.68 -23.68 32.08
C LEU A 895 -27.67 -22.82 31.28
N GLU A 896 -28.40 -21.94 31.94
CA GLU A 896 -29.33 -21.02 31.30
C GLU A 896 -28.59 -20.04 30.40
N ASP A 897 -27.60 -19.32 30.92
CA ASP A 897 -26.89 -18.28 30.16
C ASP A 897 -26.15 -18.86 28.94
N SER A 898 -25.54 -20.04 29.09
CA SER A 898 -24.84 -20.76 28.00
C SER A 898 -25.78 -21.46 27.01
N GLY A 899 -27.02 -21.75 27.42
CA GLY A 899 -28.01 -22.47 26.60
C GLY A 899 -27.96 -24.00 26.75
N LEU A 900 -27.03 -24.52 27.54
CA LEU A 900 -26.92 -25.95 27.87
C LEU A 900 -28.15 -26.46 28.63
N ILE A 901 -28.93 -25.57 29.27
CA ILE A 901 -30.19 -25.92 29.94
C ILE A 901 -31.21 -26.61 29.02
N LEU A 902 -31.11 -26.42 27.70
CA LEU A 902 -32.00 -27.06 26.74
C LEU A 902 -31.78 -28.58 26.67
N GLU A 903 -30.51 -29.00 26.66
CA GLU A 903 -30.12 -30.41 26.64
C GLU A 903 -30.35 -31.05 28.01
N VAL A 904 -29.83 -30.42 29.07
CA VAL A 904 -29.98 -30.90 30.45
C VAL A 904 -31.44 -30.96 30.85
N GLY A 905 -32.24 -29.97 30.47
CA GLY A 905 -33.66 -29.92 30.78
C GLY A 905 -34.49 -31.00 30.07
N THR A 906 -34.10 -31.41 28.85
CA THR A 906 -34.72 -32.57 28.19
C THR A 906 -34.38 -33.85 28.96
N TRP A 907 -33.10 -34.02 29.34
CA TRP A 907 -32.66 -35.17 30.13
C TRP A 907 -33.34 -35.26 31.50
N ILE A 908 -33.50 -34.14 32.23
CA ILE A 908 -34.22 -34.10 33.51
C ILE A 908 -35.65 -34.62 33.35
N LEU A 909 -36.34 -34.20 32.28
CA LEU A 909 -37.71 -34.62 32.02
C LEU A 909 -37.80 -36.12 31.74
N ASP A 910 -36.91 -36.64 30.89
CA ASP A 910 -36.85 -38.07 30.57
C ASP A 910 -36.51 -38.91 31.80
N GLU A 911 -35.52 -38.51 32.59
CA GLU A 911 -35.11 -39.21 33.81
C GLU A 911 -36.23 -39.23 34.86
N ALA A 912 -36.91 -38.10 35.05
CA ALA A 912 -38.07 -38.00 35.95
C ALA A 912 -39.24 -38.87 35.47
N CYS A 913 -39.50 -38.90 34.16
CA CYS A 913 -40.55 -39.74 33.59
C CYS A 913 -40.23 -41.22 33.77
N ALA A 914 -39.00 -41.64 33.53
CA ALA A 914 -38.55 -43.02 33.70
C ALA A 914 -38.68 -43.49 35.16
N ALA A 915 -38.29 -42.65 36.12
CA ALA A 915 -38.42 -42.97 37.54
C ALA A 915 -39.89 -43.19 37.95
N PHE A 916 -40.79 -42.35 37.47
CA PHE A 916 -42.22 -42.44 37.81
C PHE A 916 -42.95 -43.57 37.08
N GLU A 917 -42.50 -43.97 35.89
CA GLU A 917 -42.97 -45.18 35.22
C GLU A 917 -42.75 -46.41 36.12
N GLN A 918 -41.57 -46.51 36.74
CA GLN A 918 -41.24 -47.60 37.67
C GLN A 918 -42.06 -47.54 38.97
N LEU A 919 -42.20 -46.36 39.59
CA LEU A 919 -42.97 -46.21 40.83
C LEU A 919 -44.46 -46.54 40.65
N ILE A 920 -45.02 -46.23 39.48
CA ILE A 920 -46.40 -46.61 39.12
C ILE A 920 -46.50 -48.13 38.90
N ALA A 921 -45.53 -48.71 38.19
CA ALA A 921 -45.49 -50.16 37.97
C ALA A 921 -45.39 -50.95 39.29
N ASP A 922 -44.68 -50.40 40.28
CA ASP A 922 -44.53 -50.95 41.63
C ASP A 922 -45.74 -50.69 42.53
N GLY A 923 -46.73 -49.91 42.08
CA GLY A 923 -47.96 -49.59 42.82
C GLY A 923 -47.77 -48.61 43.99
N LEU A 924 -46.62 -47.94 44.06
CA LEU A 924 -46.31 -46.96 45.12
C LEU A 924 -46.92 -45.59 44.82
N VAL A 925 -47.21 -45.29 43.55
CA VAL A 925 -47.80 -44.02 43.10
C VAL A 925 -49.09 -44.27 42.36
N ASP A 926 -50.17 -43.60 42.79
CA ASP A 926 -51.43 -43.53 42.04
C ASP A 926 -51.37 -42.36 41.05
N PRO A 927 -51.33 -42.61 39.73
CA PRO A 927 -51.18 -41.55 38.73
C PRO A 927 -52.38 -40.60 38.62
N LEU A 928 -53.51 -40.91 39.27
CA LEU A 928 -54.69 -40.03 39.30
C LEU A 928 -54.64 -39.01 40.43
N ASN A 929 -53.90 -39.30 41.51
CA ASN A 929 -53.90 -38.50 42.74
C ASN A 929 -52.51 -38.00 43.14
N PHE A 930 -51.52 -38.13 42.24
CA PHE A 930 -50.14 -37.74 42.47
C PHE A 930 -49.66 -36.76 41.39
N SER A 931 -48.86 -35.76 41.78
CA SER A 931 -48.24 -34.81 40.85
C SER A 931 -46.71 -34.96 40.81
N LEU A 932 -46.16 -35.27 39.64
CA LEU A 932 -44.73 -35.11 39.34
C LEU A 932 -44.47 -33.68 38.87
N CYS A 933 -43.75 -32.90 39.67
CA CYS A 933 -43.44 -31.51 39.39
C CYS A 933 -42.04 -31.37 38.79
N VAL A 934 -41.92 -30.68 37.65
CA VAL A 934 -40.64 -30.45 36.96
C VAL A 934 -40.48 -28.96 36.62
N ASN A 935 -39.37 -28.37 37.05
CA ASN A 935 -39.01 -26.98 36.78
C ASN A 935 -38.59 -26.75 35.34
N ILE A 936 -39.13 -25.70 34.71
CA ILE A 936 -38.85 -25.36 33.32
C ILE A 936 -38.25 -23.96 33.21
N SER A 937 -37.05 -23.87 32.63
CA SER A 937 -36.40 -22.58 32.38
C SER A 937 -37.13 -21.73 31.32
N PRO A 938 -37.02 -20.39 31.37
CA PRO A 938 -37.54 -19.51 30.33
C PRO A 938 -36.96 -19.77 28.93
N ARG A 939 -35.75 -20.35 28.83
CA ARG A 939 -35.15 -20.71 27.54
C ARG A 939 -35.77 -21.98 26.97
N GLN A 940 -36.03 -23.00 27.79
CA GLN A 940 -36.73 -24.21 27.34
C GLN A 940 -38.14 -23.90 26.85
N PHE A 941 -38.91 -23.14 27.63
CA PHE A 941 -40.31 -22.84 27.29
C PHE A 941 -40.45 -22.08 25.95
N ARG A 942 -39.45 -21.25 25.62
CA ARG A 942 -39.42 -20.47 24.37
C ARG A 942 -39.12 -21.33 23.14
N GLN A 943 -38.60 -22.54 23.27
CA GLN A 943 -38.37 -23.40 22.12
C GLN A 943 -39.68 -23.66 21.35
N ASN A 944 -39.60 -23.61 20.02
CA ASN A 944 -40.77 -23.81 19.16
C ASN A 944 -41.31 -25.25 19.27
N ASP A 945 -40.43 -26.21 19.52
CA ASP A 945 -40.72 -27.65 19.64
C ASP A 945 -40.89 -28.10 21.10
N PHE A 946 -41.04 -27.18 22.05
CA PHE A 946 -41.16 -27.49 23.49
C PHE A 946 -42.33 -28.44 23.77
N VAL A 947 -43.51 -28.18 23.19
CA VAL A 947 -44.71 -29.00 23.41
C VAL A 947 -44.49 -30.43 22.90
N GLU A 948 -43.89 -30.56 21.72
CA GLU A 948 -43.57 -31.84 21.09
C GLU A 948 -42.55 -32.64 21.90
N ARG A 949 -41.59 -31.99 22.57
CA ARG A 949 -40.62 -32.64 23.45
C ARG A 949 -41.27 -33.20 24.71
N VAL A 950 -42.11 -32.41 25.38
CA VAL A 950 -42.85 -32.87 26.56
C VAL A 950 -43.76 -34.05 26.20
N GLU A 951 -44.48 -33.96 25.08
CA GLU A 951 -45.30 -35.05 24.59
C GLU A 951 -44.49 -36.33 24.31
N ARG A 952 -43.28 -36.18 23.76
CA ARG A 952 -42.40 -37.33 23.46
C ARG A 952 -41.95 -38.04 24.72
N SER A 953 -41.47 -37.28 25.71
CA SER A 953 -40.98 -37.84 26.98
C SER A 953 -42.06 -38.66 27.69
N LEU A 954 -43.27 -38.10 27.81
CA LEU A 954 -44.41 -38.79 28.41
C LEU A 954 -44.84 -40.04 27.62
N LYS A 955 -44.88 -39.96 26.28
CA LYS A 955 -45.23 -41.10 25.42
C LYS A 955 -44.18 -42.22 25.51
N GLN A 956 -42.90 -41.87 25.58
CA GLN A 956 -41.80 -42.82 25.65
C GLN A 956 -41.85 -43.66 26.93
N HIS A 957 -42.25 -43.04 28.05
CA HIS A 957 -42.34 -43.67 29.37
C HIS A 957 -43.77 -44.06 29.78
N SER A 958 -44.70 -44.09 28.82
CA SER A 958 -46.11 -44.47 29.02
C SER A 958 -46.81 -43.77 30.19
N LEU A 959 -46.41 -42.53 30.50
CA LEU A 959 -46.93 -41.79 31.64
C LEU A 959 -48.26 -41.09 31.31
N PRO A 960 -49.25 -41.15 32.21
CA PRO A 960 -50.46 -40.33 32.08
C PRO A 960 -50.12 -38.83 32.10
N TYR A 961 -50.65 -38.07 31.14
CA TYR A 961 -50.42 -36.62 31.04
C TYR A 961 -50.82 -35.85 32.30
N SER A 962 -51.83 -36.33 33.04
CA SER A 962 -52.33 -35.73 34.28
C SER A 962 -51.35 -35.82 35.45
N LEU A 963 -50.39 -36.73 35.39
CA LEU A 963 -49.35 -36.87 36.42
C LEU A 963 -48.37 -35.70 36.39
N LEU A 964 -48.06 -35.17 35.20
CA LEU A 964 -47.04 -34.14 35.04
C LEU A 964 -47.60 -32.74 35.36
N LYS A 965 -46.90 -32.04 36.25
CA LYS A 965 -47.08 -30.62 36.58
C LYS A 965 -45.81 -29.88 36.20
N LEU A 966 -45.92 -28.89 35.32
CA LEU A 966 -44.77 -28.07 34.92
C LEU A 966 -44.72 -26.82 35.79
N GLU A 967 -43.57 -26.58 36.41
CA GLU A 967 -43.32 -25.41 37.24
C GLU A 967 -42.62 -24.35 36.41
N ILE A 968 -43.19 -23.14 36.41
CA ILE A 968 -42.73 -22.00 35.62
C ILE A 968 -42.53 -20.80 36.52
N THR A 969 -41.40 -20.11 36.38
CA THR A 969 -41.15 -18.87 37.11
C THR A 969 -41.92 -17.70 36.49
N GLU A 970 -42.16 -16.67 37.30
CA GLU A 970 -42.85 -15.44 36.86
C GLU A 970 -42.22 -14.80 35.61
N GLY A 971 -40.89 -14.87 35.49
CA GLY A 971 -40.12 -14.25 34.40
C GLY A 971 -40.42 -14.77 32.99
N ILE A 972 -41.04 -15.95 32.86
CA ILE A 972 -41.41 -16.56 31.57
C ILE A 972 -42.46 -15.72 30.82
N VAL A 973 -43.23 -14.92 31.55
CA VAL A 973 -44.43 -14.22 31.04
C VAL A 973 -44.09 -12.92 30.27
N ILE A 974 -42.89 -12.37 30.45
CA ILE A 974 -42.58 -10.97 30.08
C ILE A 974 -42.31 -10.77 28.59
N GLN A 975 -41.78 -11.77 27.86
CA GLN A 975 -41.21 -11.55 26.51
C GLN A 975 -42.01 -12.10 25.32
N ASN A 976 -43.12 -12.84 25.51
CA ASN A 976 -44.04 -13.23 24.41
C ASN A 976 -45.34 -13.86 24.96
N LEU A 977 -46.19 -13.06 25.60
CA LEU A 977 -47.35 -13.55 26.37
C LEU A 977 -48.29 -14.46 25.56
N ASP A 978 -48.57 -14.12 24.30
CA ASP A 978 -49.55 -14.86 23.49
C ASP A 978 -49.01 -16.23 23.04
N ASP A 979 -47.71 -16.33 22.71
CA ASP A 979 -47.06 -17.63 22.46
C ASP A 979 -47.07 -18.49 23.72
N THR A 980 -46.73 -17.90 24.87
CA THR A 980 -46.72 -18.60 26.15
C THR A 980 -48.09 -19.20 26.48
N ILE A 981 -49.14 -18.38 26.39
CA ILE A 981 -50.52 -18.83 26.62
C ILE A 981 -50.92 -19.92 25.61
N SER A 982 -50.51 -19.80 24.35
CA SER A 982 -50.82 -20.79 23.30
C SER A 982 -50.23 -22.17 23.63
N LYS A 983 -48.93 -22.22 23.96
CA LYS A 983 -48.23 -23.45 24.36
C LYS A 983 -48.83 -24.07 25.62
N MET A 984 -49.06 -23.26 26.66
CA MET A 984 -49.68 -23.76 27.90
C MET A 984 -51.06 -24.35 27.64
N ARG A 985 -51.92 -23.68 26.85
CA ARG A 985 -53.25 -24.20 26.49
C ARG A 985 -53.17 -25.52 25.73
N ARG A 986 -52.18 -25.69 24.86
CA ARG A 986 -51.97 -26.93 24.12
C ARG A 986 -51.60 -28.08 25.05
N LEU A 987 -50.69 -27.85 25.99
CA LEU A 987 -50.29 -28.84 27.01
C LEU A 987 -51.45 -29.16 27.98
N LYS A 988 -52.21 -28.13 28.42
CA LYS A 988 -53.42 -28.27 29.24
C LYS A 988 -54.48 -29.17 28.59
N LYS A 989 -54.67 -29.06 27.27
CA LYS A 989 -55.61 -29.92 26.53
C LYS A 989 -55.21 -31.39 26.55
N LEU A 990 -53.92 -31.70 26.74
CA LEU A 990 -53.43 -33.08 26.88
C LEU A 990 -53.63 -33.62 28.31
N GLY A 991 -53.80 -32.73 29.29
CA GLY A 991 -53.98 -33.09 30.70
C GLY A 991 -52.87 -32.58 31.63
N ILE A 992 -51.82 -31.95 31.10
CA ILE A 992 -50.69 -31.43 31.88
C ILE A 992 -51.14 -30.20 32.67
N SER A 993 -50.73 -30.12 33.93
CA SER A 993 -51.01 -28.99 34.82
C SER A 993 -49.82 -28.04 34.96
N PHE A 994 -50.07 -26.81 35.41
CA PHE A 994 -49.02 -25.80 35.59
C PHE A 994 -49.03 -25.21 37.00
N ALA A 995 -47.84 -25.06 37.60
CA ALA A 995 -47.64 -24.27 38.81
C ALA A 995 -46.81 -23.03 38.49
N MET A 996 -47.17 -21.91 39.10
CA MET A 996 -46.32 -20.73 39.12
C MET A 996 -45.37 -20.81 40.32
N ASP A 997 -44.07 -20.82 40.05
CA ASP A 997 -42.98 -20.93 41.01
C ASP A 997 -42.45 -19.54 41.42
N ASP A 998 -41.79 -19.46 42.59
CA ASP A 998 -41.22 -18.23 43.19
C ASP A 998 -42.20 -17.04 43.29
N PHE A 999 -43.50 -17.29 43.49
CA PHE A 999 -44.52 -16.24 43.41
C PHE A 999 -44.37 -15.19 44.52
N GLY A 1000 -44.25 -13.91 44.13
CA GLY A 1000 -44.14 -12.76 45.05
C GLY A 1000 -42.76 -12.11 45.10
N THR A 1001 -41.73 -12.73 44.51
CA THR A 1001 -40.37 -12.17 44.43
C THR A 1001 -40.18 -11.20 43.25
N GLY A 1002 -41.13 -11.16 42.30
CA GLY A 1002 -41.12 -10.35 41.08
C GLY A 1002 -42.25 -9.32 40.94
N TYR A 1003 -42.27 -8.59 39.83
CA TYR A 1003 -43.31 -7.60 39.49
C TYR A 1003 -44.54 -8.26 38.85
N SER A 1004 -45.22 -9.13 39.60
CA SER A 1004 -46.41 -9.83 39.11
C SER A 1004 -47.58 -8.86 38.90
N SER A 1005 -47.87 -8.50 37.64
CA SER A 1005 -49.13 -7.84 37.32
C SER A 1005 -50.26 -8.87 37.39
N LEU A 1006 -51.15 -8.72 38.38
CA LEU A 1006 -52.42 -9.45 38.51
C LEU A 1006 -53.19 -9.60 37.19
N THR A 1007 -53.00 -8.66 36.28
CA THR A 1007 -53.56 -8.65 34.92
C THR A 1007 -53.14 -9.87 34.09
N TYR A 1008 -51.89 -10.32 34.20
CA TYR A 1008 -51.38 -11.46 33.43
C TYR A 1008 -51.72 -12.79 34.09
N LEU A 1009 -51.64 -12.87 35.42
CA LEU A 1009 -51.97 -14.08 36.16
C LEU A 1009 -53.39 -14.59 35.82
N LYS A 1010 -54.35 -13.67 35.68
CA LYS A 1010 -55.73 -14.00 35.27
C LYS A 1010 -55.84 -14.62 33.87
N ARG A 1011 -54.89 -14.34 32.97
CA ARG A 1011 -54.90 -14.84 31.58
C ARG A 1011 -54.17 -16.18 31.42
N LEU A 1012 -53.27 -16.51 32.33
CA LEU A 1012 -52.45 -17.72 32.27
C LEU A 1012 -53.26 -18.93 32.77
N PRO A 1013 -53.23 -20.08 32.05
CA PRO A 1013 -53.93 -21.29 32.48
C PRO A 1013 -53.11 -22.06 33.53
N VAL A 1014 -52.82 -21.43 34.67
CA VAL A 1014 -52.15 -22.04 35.82
C VAL A 1014 -53.16 -22.73 36.76
N ASP A 1015 -52.70 -23.73 37.49
CA ASP A 1015 -53.49 -24.55 38.42
C ASP A 1015 -53.09 -24.33 39.87
N ALA A 1016 -51.80 -24.06 40.11
CA ALA A 1016 -51.24 -23.87 41.44
C ALA A 1016 -50.32 -22.64 41.52
N LEU A 1017 -50.22 -22.06 42.70
CA LEU A 1017 -49.23 -21.06 43.08
C LEU A 1017 -48.33 -21.64 44.17
N LYS A 1018 -47.01 -21.53 44.00
CA LYS A 1018 -46.04 -21.87 45.03
C LYS A 1018 -45.57 -20.60 45.73
N ILE A 1019 -45.66 -20.59 47.06
CA ILE A 1019 -45.17 -19.49 47.89
C ILE A 1019 -43.68 -19.70 48.10
N ASP A 1020 -42.89 -18.72 47.67
CA ASP A 1020 -41.44 -18.73 47.78
C ASP A 1020 -40.95 -18.92 49.22
N GLN A 1021 -39.90 -19.72 49.40
CA GLN A 1021 -39.30 -20.04 50.69
C GLN A 1021 -38.83 -18.81 51.48
N SER A 1022 -38.46 -17.71 50.81
CA SER A 1022 -37.98 -16.48 51.46
C SER A 1022 -39.05 -15.88 52.36
N PHE A 1023 -40.31 -15.87 51.93
CA PHE A 1023 -41.43 -15.42 52.74
C PHE A 1023 -41.76 -16.42 53.86
N VAL A 1024 -41.73 -17.73 53.55
CA VAL A 1024 -42.09 -18.77 54.52
C VAL A 1024 -41.09 -18.86 55.67
N ARG A 1025 -39.80 -18.67 55.38
CA ARG A 1025 -38.72 -18.74 56.37
C ARG A 1025 -38.95 -17.76 57.52
N ASP A 1026 -39.28 -16.52 57.18
CA ASP A 1026 -39.36 -15.40 58.11
C ASP A 1026 -40.83 -15.10 58.54
N ALA A 1027 -41.82 -15.84 58.02
CA ALA A 1027 -43.26 -15.66 58.23
C ALA A 1027 -43.76 -15.59 59.69
N THR A 1028 -43.04 -16.21 60.63
CA THR A 1028 -43.41 -16.22 62.05
C THR A 1028 -42.81 -15.05 62.84
N HIS A 1029 -41.86 -14.31 62.26
CA HIS A 1029 -41.11 -13.24 62.93
C HIS A 1029 -41.22 -11.88 62.21
N ASP A 1030 -41.35 -11.86 60.88
CA ASP A 1030 -41.56 -10.63 60.09
C ASP A 1030 -43.05 -10.43 59.77
N PRO A 1031 -43.68 -9.35 60.28
CA PRO A 1031 -45.06 -9.01 59.94
C PRO A 1031 -45.30 -8.78 58.45
N ASN A 1032 -44.32 -8.30 57.69
CA ASN A 1032 -44.47 -8.02 56.26
C ASN A 1032 -44.60 -9.32 55.46
N ASP A 1033 -43.72 -10.29 55.71
CA ASP A 1033 -43.77 -11.59 55.03
C ASP A 1033 -45.07 -12.34 55.40
N ALA A 1034 -45.51 -12.22 56.65
CA ALA A 1034 -46.79 -12.76 57.09
C ALA A 1034 -47.99 -12.15 56.33
N GLU A 1035 -47.96 -10.84 56.02
CA GLU A 1035 -48.99 -10.18 55.20
C GLU A 1035 -48.90 -10.56 53.72
N ILE A 1036 -47.70 -10.70 53.17
CA ILE A 1036 -47.49 -11.16 51.78
C ILE A 1036 -48.10 -12.55 51.60
N ILE A 1037 -47.82 -13.49 52.51
CA ILE A 1037 -48.41 -14.84 52.49
C ILE A 1037 -49.94 -14.77 52.58
N ARG A 1038 -50.49 -13.93 53.47
CA ARG A 1038 -51.95 -13.72 53.57
C ARG A 1038 -52.55 -13.27 52.25
N ALA A 1039 -51.91 -12.31 51.58
CA ALA A 1039 -52.35 -11.78 50.30
C ALA A 1039 -52.29 -12.85 49.19
N ILE A 1040 -51.20 -13.62 49.10
CA ILE A 1040 -51.05 -14.70 48.12
C ILE A 1040 -52.15 -15.76 48.30
N VAL A 1041 -52.38 -16.23 49.53
CA VAL A 1041 -53.41 -17.23 49.82
C VAL A 1041 -54.82 -16.71 49.49
N ALA A 1042 -55.13 -15.45 49.81
CA ALA A 1042 -56.41 -14.84 49.48
C ALA A 1042 -56.62 -14.69 47.96
N MET A 1043 -55.55 -14.34 47.23
CA MET A 1043 -55.57 -14.20 45.77
C MET A 1043 -55.80 -15.55 45.09
N ALA A 1044 -55.06 -16.58 45.50
CA ALA A 1044 -55.20 -17.93 44.96
C ALA A 1044 -56.62 -18.46 45.12
N ARG A 1045 -57.23 -18.28 46.30
CA ARG A 1045 -58.63 -18.62 46.55
C ARG A 1045 -59.59 -17.90 45.62
N SER A 1046 -59.35 -16.61 45.38
CA SER A 1046 -60.19 -15.80 44.49
C SER A 1046 -60.10 -16.23 43.02
N LEU A 1047 -58.97 -16.80 42.62
CA LEU A 1047 -58.71 -17.33 41.28
C LEU A 1047 -58.95 -18.84 41.16
N ASN A 1048 -59.39 -19.50 42.25
CA ASN A 1048 -59.56 -20.95 42.33
C ASN A 1048 -58.29 -21.74 41.98
N LEU A 1049 -57.15 -21.27 42.48
CA LEU A 1049 -55.83 -21.91 42.33
C LEU A 1049 -55.45 -22.64 43.63
N GLU A 1050 -54.77 -23.77 43.49
CA GLU A 1050 -54.12 -24.45 44.62
C GLU A 1050 -52.94 -23.60 45.14
N VAL A 1051 -52.63 -23.73 46.43
CA VAL A 1051 -51.48 -23.05 47.04
C VAL A 1051 -50.61 -24.07 47.74
N ILE A 1052 -49.32 -24.03 47.42
CA ILE A 1052 -48.28 -24.86 48.03
C ILE A 1052 -47.27 -23.92 48.67
N ALA A 1053 -46.88 -24.18 49.91
CA ALA A 1053 -45.81 -23.40 50.57
C ALA A 1053 -44.48 -24.15 50.51
N GLU A 1054 -43.43 -23.48 50.06
CA GLU A 1054 -42.09 -24.04 49.99
C GLU A 1054 -41.22 -23.65 51.19
N GLY A 1055 -40.14 -24.40 51.41
CA GLY A 1055 -39.19 -24.07 52.48
C GLY A 1055 -39.77 -24.19 53.88
N VAL A 1056 -40.79 -25.04 54.08
CA VAL A 1056 -41.32 -25.29 55.43
C VAL A 1056 -40.34 -26.18 56.19
N GLU A 1057 -39.67 -25.60 57.18
CA GLU A 1057 -38.64 -26.28 57.97
C GLU A 1057 -39.08 -26.56 59.41
N THR A 1058 -40.05 -25.82 59.93
CA THR A 1058 -40.48 -25.89 61.34
C THR A 1058 -41.98 -26.16 61.50
N PRO A 1059 -42.40 -26.87 62.56
CA PRO A 1059 -43.82 -27.06 62.87
C PRO A 1059 -44.59 -25.74 63.04
N GLU A 1060 -43.95 -24.70 63.54
CA GLU A 1060 -44.55 -23.38 63.75
C GLU A 1060 -44.92 -22.71 62.43
N GLN A 1061 -44.06 -22.79 61.40
CA GLN A 1061 -44.35 -22.32 60.04
C GLN A 1061 -45.54 -23.08 59.46
N LEU A 1062 -45.58 -24.41 59.60
CA LEU A 1062 -46.70 -25.22 59.11
C LEU A 1062 -48.02 -24.84 59.80
N ALA A 1063 -48.01 -24.68 61.13
CA ALA A 1063 -49.19 -24.28 61.89
C ALA A 1063 -49.70 -22.88 61.49
N PHE A 1064 -48.79 -21.96 61.14
CA PHE A 1064 -49.15 -20.65 60.60
C PHE A 1064 -49.83 -20.77 59.23
N LEU A 1065 -49.25 -21.52 58.30
CA LEU A 1065 -49.80 -21.76 56.96
C LEU A 1065 -51.19 -22.44 57.01
N GLN A 1066 -51.36 -23.43 57.89
CA GLN A 1066 -52.64 -24.11 58.09
C GLN A 1066 -53.74 -23.18 58.59
N LYS A 1067 -53.43 -22.20 59.47
CA LYS A 1067 -54.39 -21.19 59.94
C LYS A 1067 -54.85 -20.27 58.82
N LEU A 1068 -53.96 -19.98 57.86
CA LEU A 1068 -54.30 -19.24 56.65
C LEU A 1068 -55.05 -20.12 55.64
N GLY A 1069 -55.07 -21.44 55.85
CA GLY A 1069 -55.67 -22.48 55.04
C GLY A 1069 -54.90 -22.78 53.76
N CYS A 1070 -53.58 -22.70 53.84
CA CYS A 1070 -52.64 -23.39 52.96
C CYS A 1070 -52.34 -24.75 53.61
N HIS A 1071 -52.68 -25.84 52.92
CA HIS A 1071 -52.55 -27.20 53.46
C HIS A 1071 -51.51 -28.06 52.74
N LEU A 1072 -51.13 -27.65 51.52
CA LEU A 1072 -50.06 -28.29 50.78
C LEU A 1072 -48.75 -27.59 51.13
N PHE A 1073 -47.72 -28.38 51.41
CA PHE A 1073 -46.41 -27.84 51.71
C PHE A 1073 -45.29 -28.77 51.24
N GLN A 1074 -44.11 -28.17 51.08
CA GLN A 1074 -42.86 -28.82 50.75
C GLN A 1074 -41.73 -28.18 51.56
N GLY A 1075 -40.84 -28.99 52.10
CA GLY A 1075 -39.70 -28.47 52.86
C GLY A 1075 -39.08 -29.51 53.79
N TYR A 1076 -37.99 -29.09 54.44
CA TYR A 1076 -37.17 -29.98 55.28
C TYR A 1076 -37.87 -30.47 56.55
N LEU A 1077 -39.02 -29.88 56.91
CA LEU A 1077 -39.85 -30.38 58.00
C LEU A 1077 -40.29 -31.84 57.77
N HIS A 1078 -40.60 -32.18 56.51
CA HIS A 1078 -40.98 -33.55 56.16
C HIS A 1078 -39.80 -34.35 55.62
N SER A 1079 -39.14 -33.86 54.57
CA SER A 1079 -37.95 -34.51 54.04
C SER A 1079 -37.10 -33.55 53.20
N ARG A 1080 -35.79 -33.83 53.16
CA ARG A 1080 -34.87 -33.22 52.18
C ARG A 1080 -35.07 -33.89 50.81
N PRO A 1081 -34.60 -33.27 49.71
CA PRO A 1081 -34.60 -33.93 48.40
C PRO A 1081 -33.76 -35.21 48.41
N LEU A 1082 -34.36 -36.34 48.07
CA LEU A 1082 -33.74 -37.67 48.12
C LEU A 1082 -33.46 -38.23 46.71
N PRO A 1083 -32.41 -39.04 46.51
CA PRO A 1083 -32.31 -39.89 45.33
C PRO A 1083 -33.52 -40.82 45.20
N ILE A 1084 -33.79 -41.34 44.01
CA ILE A 1084 -34.98 -42.16 43.72
C ILE A 1084 -35.17 -43.33 44.71
N GLU A 1085 -34.12 -44.05 45.07
CA GLU A 1085 -34.20 -45.16 46.04
C GLU A 1085 -34.63 -44.70 47.43
N GLY A 1086 -34.11 -43.56 47.90
CA GLY A 1086 -34.51 -43.00 49.18
C GLY A 1086 -35.95 -42.46 49.15
N PHE A 1087 -36.36 -41.91 48.01
CA PHE A 1087 -37.74 -41.47 47.80
C PHE A 1087 -38.72 -42.64 47.75
N ARG A 1088 -38.34 -43.76 47.13
CA ARG A 1088 -39.11 -45.01 47.11
C ARG A 1088 -39.38 -45.52 48.52
N THR A 1089 -38.35 -45.63 49.37
CA THR A 1089 -38.53 -46.05 50.77
C THR A 1089 -39.47 -45.12 51.52
N LEU A 1090 -39.38 -43.81 51.27
CA LEU A 1090 -40.27 -42.83 51.89
C LEU A 1090 -41.75 -42.99 51.49
N LEU A 1091 -42.04 -43.57 50.31
CA LEU A 1091 -43.42 -43.88 49.89
C LEU A 1091 -43.94 -45.19 50.48
N GLU A 1092 -43.05 -46.08 50.94
CA GLU A 1092 -43.38 -47.37 51.56
C GLU A 1092 -43.74 -47.22 53.05
N ASP A 1093 -43.19 -46.19 53.71
CA ASP A 1093 -43.45 -45.81 55.11
C ASP A 1093 -44.76 -45.01 55.28
#